data_AF-A0A7V4SW71-F1
#
_entry.id   AF-A0A7V4SW71-F1
#
_cell.length_a   1.000
_cell.length_b   1.000
_cell.length_c   1.000
_cell.angle_alpha   90.00
_cell.angle_beta   90.00
_cell.angle_gamma   90.00
#
_symmetry.space_group_name_H-M   'P 1'
#
loop_
_entity.id
_entity.type
_entity.pdbx_description
1 polymer ?
#
loop_
_entity_poly.entity_id
_entity_poly.type
_entity_poly.pdbx_seq_one_letter_code
_entity_poly.pdbx_strand_id
1 'polypeptide(L)'
;MRILFVAVLAIISLAACALAANNPYGVHMLSFGSNIQDWARSLTGPGGYCKQLMMGITNSTTGPSSTWVSWVQGCYDRQMIPICRIATTYSNGQWSAPVPDSPGNYTSFAQAVKRVVQGLPRNDNYPLYIEVLNEVNSSKEWGGNANAWEYGRCLVDVANAIRSIGDSRIRIMNAGLAGGADFVNEMFALVPESLWAWDVWASHSYSLNRPPEINQHNGTAGPGSITIDSYLDELAVIASYGRTGVQVILTETGYALGDQTFSEYPIINEDIRADYIVRAFRDYWSKWPEVLGVTPFEFVDNSGGWSSYDWVYPGSGTGTQNRPTNAHKQYYDVWNLAKPNMSRGCISGCVREAAFNARLSGAIVTLNPGGYTTTTDAMGNYYFPNSTNLNLVSPGTYTVTASKSGFANQTVANVAVAAGQNVVVNFALPPSGTGSITGRAVDPYTGLGIPGVSITVSPGGASTSTDSNGDYTVRNLAPSTYNVTAWKYGYRSFTHAGLTVNANQAAVLDFCLAPGADPPRANMLENTDLEYGGGASGDGVASGWANIDNQPHDAYFAIDTNVKFSGRASQRITPNGSGYYWIGQWTGYNTIVPGRRYKFQAWCKTSNPSGAGAQIQAVLSRYGESVDAVVQGYPVLTTSSGWTLLQGWGTVPSSMWGGASGRMRLELHGARNGTTWFDRAYVCEDDRSDSPVSPPSSFTATPQQGAVALSWRNPPNPPYSPTGTVIVYRTDRYPLSPTDGIVLADVPGSPNSTSSVAHTGLRIGERYYYAAFAHTAGPANYSDPSFAVGEPFDTTGPSVPSVTDDGAYTRSQNTLHASWSSFDPESGIIGYEYAIGTAIGSTDVVPWTPVGLNTQVSRSGLLLANGVTYYFSVRATNGVGLSTVGYSNGIKVAAPAATVGQVKALPDGTFVWLENKHVIAGTDFLSGGIYIEEPDRSAGIKVVPASGTIATGHLVDVAGTLTGAGSERQISSADVRDRGQ
;
A
#
# COMPACT_ATOMS: atom_id res chain seq x y z
N MET A 1 68.30 -26.01 -20.57
CA MET A 1 67.73 -24.79 -21.21
C MET A 1 66.54 -25.04 -22.15
N ARG A 2 66.35 -26.23 -22.75
CA ARG A 2 65.19 -26.50 -23.64
C ARG A 2 63.88 -26.91 -22.93
N ILE A 3 63.92 -27.31 -21.66
CA ILE A 3 62.71 -27.71 -20.90
C ILE A 3 62.01 -26.51 -20.23
N LEU A 4 62.73 -25.41 -19.95
CA LEU A 4 62.12 -24.19 -19.40
C LEU A 4 61.37 -23.36 -20.46
N PHE A 5 61.75 -23.45 -21.74
CA PHE A 5 61.13 -22.68 -22.82
C PHE A 5 59.75 -23.23 -23.23
N VAL A 6 59.53 -24.54 -23.10
CA VAL A 6 58.23 -25.17 -23.42
C VAL A 6 57.21 -24.96 -22.30
N ALA A 7 57.65 -24.90 -21.03
CA ALA A 7 56.77 -24.57 -19.90
C ALA A 7 56.34 -23.09 -19.91
N VAL A 8 57.22 -22.17 -20.31
CA VAL A 8 56.88 -20.75 -20.41
C VAL A 8 55.98 -20.47 -21.62
N LEU A 9 56.14 -21.18 -22.75
CA LEU A 9 55.18 -21.09 -23.86
C LEU A 9 53.82 -21.75 -23.54
N ALA A 10 53.77 -22.83 -22.75
CA ALA A 10 52.50 -23.42 -22.30
C ALA A 10 51.76 -22.52 -21.29
N ILE A 11 52.47 -21.76 -20.46
CA ILE A 11 51.88 -20.77 -19.54
C ILE A 11 51.48 -19.48 -20.29
N ILE A 12 52.16 -19.14 -21.39
CA ILE A 12 51.79 -18.00 -22.25
C ILE A 12 50.69 -18.37 -23.27
N SER A 13 50.50 -19.66 -23.61
CA SER A 13 49.40 -20.14 -24.46
C SER A 13 48.15 -20.59 -23.69
N LEU A 14 48.19 -20.68 -22.35
CA LEU A 14 46.99 -20.78 -21.50
C LEU A 14 46.36 -19.40 -21.22
N ALA A 15 46.98 -18.31 -21.69
CA ALA A 15 46.42 -16.96 -21.66
C ALA A 15 45.52 -16.62 -22.87
N ALA A 16 45.22 -17.60 -23.73
CA ALA A 16 44.38 -17.42 -24.91
C ALA A 16 43.29 -18.51 -25.02
N CYS A 17 42.52 -18.72 -23.95
CA CYS A 17 41.08 -19.09 -24.02
C CYS A 17 40.48 -19.07 -22.60
N ALA A 18 40.64 -17.97 -21.86
CA ALA A 18 39.62 -17.68 -20.85
C ALA A 18 38.38 -17.28 -21.67
N LEU A 19 37.35 -18.13 -21.73
CA LEU A 19 36.03 -17.64 -22.10
C LEU A 19 35.80 -16.38 -21.25
N ALA A 20 35.66 -15.23 -21.90
CA ALA A 20 35.34 -13.99 -21.20
C ALA A 20 34.15 -14.30 -20.28
N ALA A 21 34.26 -13.93 -18.99
CA ALA A 21 33.17 -14.12 -18.04
C ALA A 21 31.86 -13.62 -18.68
N ASN A 22 30.83 -14.45 -18.65
CA ASN A 22 29.56 -14.19 -19.32
C ASN A 22 29.05 -12.78 -18.95
N ASN A 23 28.75 -11.93 -19.95
CA ASN A 23 28.29 -10.56 -19.73
C ASN A 23 26.75 -10.51 -19.85
N PRO A 24 25.99 -10.56 -18.74
CA PRO A 24 24.54 -10.69 -18.81
C PRO A 24 23.82 -9.39 -19.21
N TYR A 25 24.54 -8.29 -19.41
CA TYR A 25 23.94 -6.99 -19.65
C TYR A 25 23.48 -6.85 -21.09
N GLY A 26 22.23 -6.47 -21.28
CA GLY A 26 21.66 -6.22 -22.59
C GLY A 26 20.61 -5.12 -22.61
N VAL A 27 20.12 -4.82 -23.81
CA VAL A 27 19.04 -3.86 -24.05
C VAL A 27 18.06 -4.39 -25.09
N HIS A 28 16.78 -4.03 -24.97
CA HIS A 28 15.78 -4.28 -26.01
C HIS A 28 15.49 -2.97 -26.75
N MET A 29 15.73 -2.96 -28.06
CA MET A 29 15.53 -1.82 -28.94
C MET A 29 14.31 -2.03 -29.85
N LEU A 30 13.44 -1.01 -29.94
CA LEU A 30 12.41 -0.91 -30.97
C LEU A 30 12.79 0.06 -32.11
N SER A 31 13.77 0.93 -31.88
CA SER A 31 14.24 1.91 -32.86
C SER A 31 15.59 1.52 -33.48
N PHE A 32 15.72 1.66 -34.80
CA PHE A 32 17.01 1.51 -35.50
C PHE A 32 17.83 2.80 -35.44
N GLY A 33 19.15 2.71 -35.26
CA GLY A 33 20.06 3.84 -35.33
C GLY A 33 21.47 3.50 -34.83
N SER A 34 22.50 3.96 -35.53
CA SER A 34 23.90 3.70 -35.13
C SER A 34 24.24 4.37 -33.80
N ASN A 35 23.73 5.58 -33.56
CA ASN A 35 23.79 6.28 -32.28
C ASN A 35 23.15 5.48 -31.14
N ILE A 36 22.02 4.81 -31.39
CA ILE A 36 21.36 4.00 -30.37
C ILE A 36 22.22 2.77 -30.03
N GLN A 37 22.84 2.13 -31.02
CA GLN A 37 23.80 1.05 -30.79
C GLN A 37 25.06 1.52 -30.03
N ASP A 38 25.50 2.77 -30.26
CA ASP A 38 26.58 3.39 -29.50
C ASP A 38 26.21 3.56 -28.01
N TRP A 39 24.98 4.01 -27.73
CA TRP A 39 24.44 4.13 -26.37
C TRP A 39 24.26 2.77 -25.69
N ALA A 40 23.79 1.77 -26.44
CA ALA A 40 23.66 0.39 -25.97
C ALA A 40 25.03 -0.16 -25.58
N ARG A 41 26.03 0.00 -26.47
CA ARG A 41 27.40 -0.47 -26.24
C ARG A 41 28.07 0.21 -25.06
N SER A 42 27.82 1.50 -24.84
CA SER A 42 28.36 2.21 -23.68
C SER A 42 27.74 1.72 -22.37
N LEU A 43 26.45 1.35 -22.37
CA LEU A 43 25.75 0.77 -21.22
C LEU A 43 26.16 -0.67 -20.92
N THR A 44 26.13 -1.55 -21.92
CA THR A 44 26.25 -3.01 -21.73
C THR A 44 27.71 -3.49 -21.66
N GLY A 45 28.64 -2.71 -22.20
CA GLY A 45 30.03 -3.14 -22.37
C GLY A 45 30.21 -4.10 -23.55
N PRO A 46 31.46 -4.51 -23.87
CA PRO A 46 31.69 -5.52 -24.90
C PRO A 46 31.02 -6.86 -24.50
N GLY A 47 30.67 -7.70 -25.46
CA GLY A 47 29.95 -8.95 -25.23
C GLY A 47 28.55 -8.81 -24.63
N GLY A 48 28.01 -7.59 -24.50
CA GLY A 48 26.65 -7.37 -24.06
C GLY A 48 25.61 -7.65 -25.16
N TYR A 49 24.37 -7.89 -24.76
CA TYR A 49 23.28 -8.28 -25.66
C TYR A 49 22.51 -7.08 -26.21
N CYS A 50 22.00 -7.21 -27.43
CA CYS A 50 21.16 -6.19 -28.04
C CYS A 50 20.02 -6.89 -28.81
N LYS A 51 18.78 -6.74 -28.35
CA LYS A 51 17.58 -7.31 -28.97
C LYS A 51 16.92 -6.29 -29.90
N GLN A 52 16.54 -6.72 -31.10
CA GLN A 52 15.83 -5.89 -32.07
C GLN A 52 14.70 -6.68 -32.75
N LEU A 53 13.56 -6.00 -32.92
CA LEU A 53 12.41 -6.47 -33.67
C LEU A 53 12.66 -6.46 -35.20
N MET A 54 12.49 -7.62 -35.84
CA MET A 54 12.52 -7.81 -37.29
C MET A 54 11.14 -8.25 -37.79
N MET A 55 10.30 -7.27 -38.14
CA MET A 55 8.89 -7.48 -38.47
C MET A 55 8.60 -7.55 -39.98
N GLY A 56 7.42 -8.06 -40.31
CA GLY A 56 6.90 -8.13 -41.69
C GLY A 56 7.31 -9.41 -42.43
N ILE A 57 7.72 -10.46 -41.72
CA ILE A 57 8.11 -11.73 -42.32
C ILE A 57 6.85 -12.54 -42.65
N THR A 58 6.73 -12.96 -43.90
CA THR A 58 5.63 -13.79 -44.41
C THR A 58 6.18 -14.93 -45.27
N ASN A 59 5.33 -15.83 -45.74
CA ASN A 59 5.74 -16.96 -46.59
C ASN A 59 6.46 -16.50 -47.88
N SER A 60 6.19 -15.28 -48.36
CA SER A 60 6.80 -14.70 -49.55
C SER A 60 8.13 -13.97 -49.30
N THR A 61 8.58 -13.82 -48.05
CA THR A 61 9.84 -13.12 -47.73
C THR A 61 11.03 -13.86 -48.34
N THR A 62 11.86 -13.15 -49.12
CA THR A 62 12.97 -13.73 -49.90
C THR A 62 14.35 -13.58 -49.25
N GLY A 63 14.48 -12.80 -48.18
CA GLY A 63 15.73 -12.54 -47.48
C GLY A 63 15.59 -11.39 -46.46
N PRO A 64 16.67 -11.03 -45.74
CA PRO A 64 16.64 -9.92 -44.79
C PRO A 64 16.62 -8.57 -45.51
N SER A 65 16.07 -7.55 -44.86
CA SER A 65 16.21 -6.17 -45.33
C SER A 65 17.66 -5.68 -45.17
N SER A 66 18.06 -4.68 -45.97
CA SER A 66 19.38 -4.04 -45.83
C SER A 66 19.58 -3.41 -44.44
N THR A 67 18.50 -2.88 -43.85
CA THR A 67 18.49 -2.34 -42.48
C THR A 67 18.80 -3.42 -41.44
N TRP A 68 18.29 -4.64 -41.60
CA TRP A 68 18.58 -5.73 -40.67
C TRP A 68 20.03 -6.20 -40.79
N VAL A 69 20.52 -6.32 -42.03
CA VAL A 69 21.92 -6.68 -42.30
C VAL A 69 22.87 -5.65 -41.69
N SER A 70 22.64 -4.35 -41.93
CA SER A 70 23.49 -3.29 -41.39
C SER A 70 23.41 -3.18 -39.88
N TRP A 71 22.24 -3.41 -39.28
CA TRP A 71 22.08 -3.42 -37.83
C TRP A 71 22.84 -4.58 -37.17
N VAL A 72 22.73 -5.81 -37.69
CA VAL A 72 23.48 -6.97 -37.16
C VAL A 72 24.98 -6.74 -37.29
N GLN A 73 25.44 -6.23 -38.43
CA GLN A 73 26.85 -5.86 -38.60
C GLN A 73 27.28 -4.79 -37.59
N GLY A 74 26.46 -3.76 -37.39
CA GLY A 74 26.71 -2.67 -36.45
C GLY A 74 26.81 -3.13 -34.99
N CYS A 75 26.11 -4.20 -34.61
CA CYS A 75 26.30 -4.86 -33.31
C CYS A 75 27.69 -5.49 -33.21
N TYR A 76 28.12 -6.26 -34.21
CA TYR A 76 29.44 -6.89 -34.20
C TYR A 76 30.60 -5.89 -34.23
N ASP A 77 30.48 -4.82 -35.01
CA ASP A 77 31.47 -3.73 -35.07
C ASP A 77 31.67 -3.07 -33.69
N ARG A 78 30.61 -3.08 -32.87
CA ARG A 78 30.61 -2.59 -31.49
C ARG A 78 30.90 -3.67 -30.46
N GLN A 79 31.19 -4.90 -30.86
CA GLN A 79 31.40 -6.03 -29.97
C GLN A 79 30.16 -6.36 -29.12
N MET A 80 28.97 -6.27 -29.68
CA MET A 80 27.70 -6.68 -29.04
C MET A 80 27.16 -7.95 -29.69
N ILE A 81 26.35 -8.69 -28.92
CA ILE A 81 25.69 -9.93 -29.32
C ILE A 81 24.27 -9.61 -29.79
N PRO A 82 23.95 -9.77 -31.09
CA PRO A 82 22.62 -9.50 -31.61
C PRO A 82 21.62 -10.62 -31.27
N ILE A 83 20.45 -10.23 -30.77
CA ILE A 83 19.24 -11.05 -30.67
C ILE A 83 18.23 -10.51 -31.69
N CYS A 84 17.94 -11.31 -32.72
CA CYS A 84 17.01 -10.95 -33.78
C CYS A 84 15.65 -11.59 -33.49
N ARG A 85 14.67 -10.78 -33.04
CA ARG A 85 13.29 -11.23 -32.85
C ARG A 85 12.58 -11.25 -34.19
N ILE A 86 12.29 -12.45 -34.68
CA ILE A 86 11.51 -12.68 -35.90
C ILE A 86 10.05 -12.37 -35.60
N ALA A 87 9.43 -11.51 -36.39
CA ALA A 87 8.01 -11.19 -36.26
C ALA A 87 7.31 -11.14 -37.62
N THR A 88 6.03 -11.45 -37.59
CA THR A 88 5.11 -11.39 -38.74
C THR A 88 4.61 -9.96 -38.95
N THR A 89 3.39 -9.77 -39.42
CA THR A 89 2.78 -8.45 -39.64
C THR A 89 2.01 -8.00 -38.40
N TYR A 90 2.16 -6.72 -38.03
CA TYR A 90 1.36 -6.07 -37.00
C TYR A 90 0.25 -5.24 -37.65
N SER A 91 -0.99 -5.42 -37.23
CA SER A 91 -2.14 -4.65 -37.71
C SER A 91 -3.24 -4.59 -36.65
N ASN A 92 -3.96 -3.47 -36.57
CA ASN A 92 -5.10 -3.30 -35.66
C ASN A 92 -4.81 -3.65 -34.18
N GLY A 93 -3.60 -3.36 -33.69
CA GLY A 93 -3.23 -3.66 -32.31
C GLY A 93 -2.83 -5.11 -32.03
N GLN A 94 -2.65 -5.95 -33.07
CA GLN A 94 -2.36 -7.37 -32.95
C GLN A 94 -1.33 -7.85 -33.98
N TRP A 95 -0.52 -8.83 -33.59
CA TRP A 95 0.36 -9.56 -34.50
C TRP A 95 -0.40 -10.70 -35.15
N SER A 96 -0.18 -10.90 -36.45
CA SER A 96 -0.72 -12.06 -37.17
C SER A 96 0.05 -13.33 -36.81
N ALA A 97 -0.64 -14.44 -36.58
CA ALA A 97 0.05 -15.74 -36.53
C ALA A 97 0.73 -16.03 -37.89
N PRO A 98 1.84 -16.79 -37.92
CA PRO A 98 2.39 -17.29 -39.17
C PRO A 98 1.32 -18.05 -39.97
N VAL A 99 1.33 -17.92 -41.30
CA VAL A 99 0.35 -18.60 -42.16
C VAL A 99 0.84 -20.01 -42.49
N PRO A 100 0.17 -21.08 -42.00
CA PRO A 100 0.57 -22.45 -42.30
C PRO A 100 0.27 -22.83 -43.76
N ASP A 101 1.03 -23.77 -44.32
CA ASP A 101 0.73 -24.40 -45.62
C ASP A 101 -0.50 -25.31 -45.51
N SER A 102 -0.64 -25.96 -44.37
CA SER A 102 -1.75 -26.81 -43.92
C SER A 102 -1.69 -26.90 -42.39
N PRO A 103 -2.76 -27.25 -41.66
CA PRO A 103 -2.74 -27.31 -40.19
C PRO A 103 -1.49 -28.03 -39.64
N GLY A 104 -0.73 -27.36 -38.77
CA GLY A 104 0.51 -27.89 -38.18
C GLY A 104 1.73 -28.05 -39.11
N ASN A 105 1.69 -27.49 -40.33
CA ASN A 105 2.80 -27.46 -41.30
C ASN A 105 3.13 -26.01 -41.67
N TYR A 106 4.33 -25.57 -41.30
CA TYR A 106 4.82 -24.21 -41.49
C TYR A 106 6.03 -24.15 -42.41
N THR A 107 6.18 -25.12 -43.32
CA THR A 107 7.34 -25.25 -44.22
C THR A 107 7.65 -23.94 -44.97
N SER A 108 6.65 -23.30 -45.59
CA SER A 108 6.86 -22.06 -46.35
C SER A 108 7.34 -20.91 -45.46
N PHE A 109 6.74 -20.76 -44.28
CA PHE A 109 7.16 -19.76 -43.29
C PHE A 109 8.58 -20.06 -42.79
N ALA A 110 8.88 -21.31 -42.45
CA ALA A 110 10.19 -21.75 -42.00
C ALA A 110 11.28 -21.51 -43.06
N GLN A 111 10.99 -21.75 -44.34
CA GLN A 111 11.91 -21.41 -45.43
C GLN A 111 12.10 -19.90 -45.61
N ALA A 112 11.07 -19.09 -45.35
CA ALA A 112 11.19 -17.64 -45.34
C ALA A 112 12.12 -17.16 -44.22
N VAL A 113 11.93 -17.66 -42.99
CA VAL A 113 12.83 -17.38 -41.87
C VAL A 113 14.25 -17.85 -42.17
N LYS A 114 14.44 -19.05 -42.73
CA LYS A 114 15.75 -19.54 -43.17
C LYS A 114 16.45 -18.56 -44.11
N ARG A 115 15.76 -18.06 -45.14
CA ARG A 115 16.33 -17.08 -46.09
C ARG A 115 16.75 -15.79 -45.40
N VAL A 116 15.94 -15.29 -44.47
CA VAL A 116 16.29 -14.14 -43.63
C VAL A 116 17.56 -14.42 -42.84
N VAL A 117 17.57 -15.49 -42.04
CA VAL A 117 18.69 -15.86 -41.17
C VAL A 117 19.98 -16.11 -41.97
N GLN A 118 19.90 -16.81 -43.09
CA GLN A 118 21.03 -17.13 -43.97
C GLN A 118 21.66 -15.86 -44.58
N GLY A 119 20.88 -14.80 -44.81
CA GLY A 119 21.38 -13.53 -45.32
C GLY A 119 21.94 -12.57 -44.26
N LEU A 120 21.74 -12.84 -42.97
CA LEU A 120 22.29 -11.98 -41.90
C LEU A 120 23.81 -12.20 -41.74
N PRO A 121 24.58 -11.20 -41.31
CA PRO A 121 26.01 -11.34 -41.03
C PRO A 121 26.34 -12.37 -39.94
N ARG A 122 27.61 -12.80 -39.89
CA ARG A 122 28.16 -13.71 -38.88
C ARG A 122 29.45 -13.15 -38.29
N ASN A 123 29.78 -13.56 -37.07
CA ASN A 123 31.02 -13.20 -36.39
C ASN A 123 31.58 -14.43 -35.67
N ASP A 124 32.90 -14.60 -35.67
CA ASP A 124 33.53 -15.76 -35.05
C ASP A 124 33.64 -15.63 -33.52
N ASN A 125 33.52 -14.42 -32.99
CA ASN A 125 33.60 -14.14 -31.55
C ASN A 125 32.22 -14.04 -30.87
N TYR A 126 31.17 -13.73 -31.63
CA TYR A 126 29.83 -13.48 -31.09
C TYR A 126 28.75 -14.27 -31.86
N PRO A 127 27.89 -15.02 -31.16
CA PRO A 127 26.81 -15.77 -31.80
C PRO A 127 25.72 -14.84 -32.35
N LEU A 128 24.95 -15.37 -33.31
CA LEU A 128 23.72 -14.76 -33.79
C LEU A 128 22.53 -15.47 -33.14
N TYR A 129 21.79 -14.79 -32.27
CA TYR A 129 20.57 -15.32 -31.67
C TYR A 129 19.35 -15.00 -32.51
N ILE A 130 18.50 -15.99 -32.75
CA ILE A 130 17.24 -15.87 -33.48
C ILE A 130 16.10 -16.26 -32.53
N GLU A 131 15.33 -15.27 -32.08
CA GLU A 131 14.14 -15.44 -31.25
C GLU A 131 12.93 -15.61 -32.17
N VAL A 132 12.30 -16.78 -32.11
CA VAL A 132 11.22 -17.16 -33.03
C VAL A 132 9.88 -16.70 -32.45
N LEU A 133 9.43 -15.54 -32.91
CA LEU A 133 8.21 -14.86 -32.46
C LEU A 133 8.35 -14.36 -31.01
N ASN A 134 7.26 -13.97 -30.37
CA ASN A 134 7.26 -13.33 -29.05
C ASN A 134 5.92 -13.54 -28.38
N GLU A 135 5.90 -13.78 -27.07
CA GLU A 135 4.70 -13.87 -26.23
C GLU A 135 3.53 -14.61 -26.87
N VAL A 136 3.82 -15.71 -27.55
CA VAL A 136 2.85 -16.51 -28.31
C VAL A 136 1.78 -17.16 -27.42
N ASN A 137 1.97 -17.10 -26.10
CA ASN A 137 0.99 -17.41 -25.07
C ASN A 137 -0.08 -16.30 -24.89
N SER A 138 0.03 -15.17 -25.59
CA SER A 138 -0.93 -14.07 -25.62
C SER A 138 -1.73 -14.04 -26.93
N SER A 139 -3.03 -13.81 -26.82
CA SER A 139 -3.94 -13.61 -27.96
C SER A 139 -3.49 -12.50 -28.90
N LYS A 140 -2.88 -11.43 -28.35
CA LYS A 140 -2.41 -10.27 -29.12
C LYS A 140 -1.21 -10.60 -30.02
N GLU A 141 -0.43 -11.61 -29.66
CA GLU A 141 0.81 -11.96 -30.34
C GLU A 141 0.65 -13.20 -31.25
N TRP A 142 -0.49 -13.89 -31.16
CA TRP A 142 -0.83 -15.07 -31.96
C TRP A 142 -2.11 -14.93 -32.81
N GLY A 143 -2.47 -13.72 -33.25
CA GLY A 143 -3.60 -13.53 -34.17
C GLY A 143 -4.97 -13.88 -33.60
N GLY A 144 -5.17 -13.77 -32.28
CA GLY A 144 -6.47 -13.87 -31.62
C GLY A 144 -6.55 -14.93 -30.52
N ASN A 145 -6.20 -16.18 -30.80
CA ASN A 145 -6.24 -17.26 -29.80
C ASN A 145 -4.89 -17.94 -29.72
N ALA A 146 -4.19 -17.76 -28.59
CA ALA A 146 -2.94 -18.47 -28.32
C ALA A 146 -3.16 -19.98 -28.47
N ASN A 147 -2.22 -20.65 -29.16
CA ASN A 147 -2.35 -22.07 -29.47
C ASN A 147 -0.98 -22.76 -29.36
N ALA A 148 -0.80 -23.52 -28.28
CA ALA A 148 0.45 -24.19 -27.96
C ALA A 148 0.87 -25.25 -28.99
N TRP A 149 -0.10 -25.97 -29.58
CA TRP A 149 0.17 -26.95 -30.63
C TRP A 149 0.66 -26.29 -31.92
N GLU A 150 -0.06 -25.25 -32.41
CA GLU A 150 0.34 -24.53 -33.62
C GLU A 150 1.71 -23.87 -33.47
N TYR A 151 1.98 -23.24 -32.32
CA TYR A 151 3.30 -22.67 -32.05
C TYR A 151 4.39 -23.75 -31.97
N GLY A 152 4.14 -24.85 -31.25
CA GLY A 152 5.10 -25.96 -31.15
C GLY A 152 5.48 -26.52 -32.52
N ARG A 153 4.52 -26.70 -33.42
CA ARG A 153 4.75 -27.12 -34.81
C ARG A 153 5.55 -26.08 -35.60
N CYS A 154 5.16 -24.81 -35.50
CA CYS A 154 5.85 -23.69 -36.15
C CYS A 154 7.32 -23.61 -35.71
N LEU A 155 7.58 -23.67 -34.40
CA LEU A 155 8.91 -23.61 -33.81
C LEU A 155 9.80 -24.77 -34.31
N VAL A 156 9.28 -26.00 -34.35
CA VAL A 156 10.00 -27.17 -34.87
C VAL A 156 10.38 -26.98 -36.34
N ASP A 157 9.44 -26.57 -37.19
CA ASP A 157 9.71 -26.38 -38.63
C ASP A 157 10.75 -25.27 -38.86
N VAL A 158 10.61 -24.13 -38.16
CA VAL A 158 11.56 -23.01 -38.23
C VAL A 158 12.96 -23.45 -37.74
N ALA A 159 13.04 -24.15 -36.61
CA ALA A 159 14.30 -24.63 -36.05
C ALA A 159 15.01 -25.59 -37.01
N ASN A 160 14.29 -26.53 -37.61
CA ASN A 160 14.85 -27.45 -38.60
C ASN A 160 15.35 -26.71 -39.86
N ALA A 161 14.59 -25.72 -40.33
CA ALA A 161 15.00 -24.91 -41.47
C ALA A 161 16.27 -24.09 -41.18
N ILE A 162 16.36 -23.46 -40.00
CA ILE A 162 17.57 -22.74 -39.56
C ILE A 162 18.76 -23.70 -39.41
N ARG A 163 18.58 -24.86 -38.76
CA ARG A 163 19.65 -25.86 -38.58
C ARG A 163 20.19 -26.39 -39.90
N SER A 164 19.35 -26.47 -40.93
CA SER A 164 19.79 -26.87 -42.28
C SER A 164 20.77 -25.89 -42.96
N ILE A 165 21.01 -24.70 -42.38
CA ILE A 165 22.08 -23.78 -42.80
C ILE A 165 23.46 -24.38 -42.47
N GLY A 166 23.57 -25.17 -41.39
CA GLY A 166 24.83 -25.83 -41.01
C GLY A 166 25.88 -24.91 -40.38
N ASP A 167 25.48 -23.72 -39.87
CA ASP A 167 26.39 -22.77 -39.22
C ASP A 167 26.16 -22.78 -37.69
N SER A 168 27.16 -23.26 -36.94
CA SER A 168 27.11 -23.41 -35.49
C SER A 168 27.12 -22.10 -34.70
N ARG A 169 27.36 -20.96 -35.35
CA ARG A 169 27.31 -19.62 -34.75
C ARG A 169 25.87 -19.13 -34.56
N ILE A 170 24.89 -19.78 -35.20
CA ILE A 170 23.47 -19.45 -35.05
C ILE A 170 22.92 -20.17 -33.81
N ARG A 171 22.19 -19.43 -32.98
CA ARG A 171 21.48 -19.95 -31.80
C ARG A 171 19.99 -19.69 -31.93
N ILE A 172 19.19 -20.74 -31.81
CA ILE A 172 17.72 -20.66 -31.90
C ILE A 172 17.15 -20.47 -30.50
N MET A 173 16.19 -19.58 -30.36
CA MET A 173 15.43 -19.34 -29.14
C MET A 173 13.94 -19.50 -29.43
N ASN A 174 13.17 -19.95 -28.43
CA ASN A 174 11.71 -19.84 -28.43
C ASN A 174 11.29 -18.36 -28.40
N ALA A 175 9.98 -18.13 -28.50
CA ALA A 175 9.36 -16.86 -28.25
C ALA A 175 9.52 -16.54 -26.76
N GLY A 176 9.97 -15.32 -26.42
CA GLY A 176 9.99 -14.91 -25.02
C GLY A 176 8.58 -14.90 -24.44
N LEU A 177 8.34 -15.69 -23.38
CA LEU A 177 7.01 -15.86 -22.78
C LEU A 177 6.87 -15.02 -21.51
N ALA A 178 5.76 -14.29 -21.37
CA ALA A 178 5.39 -13.64 -20.12
C ALA A 178 4.48 -14.56 -19.31
N GLY A 179 5.03 -15.27 -18.32
CA GLY A 179 4.28 -16.22 -17.49
C GLY A 179 3.77 -17.43 -18.28
N GLY A 180 4.66 -18.21 -18.86
CA GLY A 180 4.32 -19.22 -19.88
C GLY A 180 4.22 -20.68 -19.42
N ALA A 181 4.41 -21.01 -18.14
CA ALA A 181 4.61 -22.40 -17.71
C ALA A 181 3.50 -23.37 -18.16
N ASP A 182 2.22 -22.98 -18.06
CA ASP A 182 1.09 -23.80 -18.53
C ASP A 182 1.11 -23.99 -20.06
N PHE A 183 1.40 -22.91 -20.79
CA PHE A 183 1.51 -22.94 -22.25
C PHE A 183 2.69 -23.82 -22.71
N VAL A 184 3.81 -23.76 -21.98
CA VAL A 184 4.99 -24.61 -22.22
C VAL A 184 4.66 -26.08 -21.96
N ASN A 185 3.96 -26.38 -20.86
CA ASN A 185 3.53 -27.74 -20.53
C ASN A 185 2.60 -28.30 -21.61
N GLU A 186 1.61 -27.52 -22.04
CA GLU A 186 0.70 -27.89 -23.11
C GLU A 186 1.45 -28.10 -24.44
N MET A 187 2.37 -27.19 -24.79
CA MET A 187 3.18 -27.28 -26.01
C MET A 187 4.00 -28.58 -26.04
N PHE A 188 4.69 -28.93 -24.95
CA PHE A 188 5.48 -30.17 -24.90
C PHE A 188 4.63 -31.43 -24.86
N ALA A 189 3.46 -31.39 -24.21
CA ALA A 189 2.52 -32.50 -24.23
C ALA A 189 1.98 -32.79 -25.66
N LEU A 190 1.68 -31.73 -26.42
CA LEU A 190 1.09 -31.83 -27.75
C LEU A 190 2.13 -31.98 -28.87
N VAL A 191 3.33 -31.43 -28.69
CA VAL A 191 4.44 -31.45 -29.67
C VAL A 191 5.77 -31.74 -28.95
N PRO A 192 6.05 -33.00 -28.56
CA PRO A 192 7.26 -33.35 -27.79
C PRO A 192 8.58 -32.96 -28.46
N GLU A 193 8.62 -32.91 -29.80
CA GLU A 193 9.81 -32.50 -30.57
C GLU A 193 10.20 -31.04 -30.32
N SER A 194 9.25 -30.20 -29.90
CA SER A 194 9.51 -28.78 -29.60
C SER A 194 10.45 -28.58 -28.40
N LEU A 195 10.58 -29.58 -27.52
CA LEU A 195 11.56 -29.60 -26.43
C LEU A 195 13.01 -29.43 -26.94
N TRP A 196 13.27 -29.86 -28.17
CA TRP A 196 14.60 -29.85 -28.80
C TRP A 196 14.72 -28.83 -29.93
N ALA A 197 13.70 -27.99 -30.16
CA ALA A 197 13.64 -27.02 -31.26
C ALA A 197 14.38 -25.69 -30.96
N TRP A 198 15.10 -25.60 -29.86
CA TRP A 198 15.79 -24.38 -29.42
C TRP A 198 17.07 -24.72 -28.65
N ASP A 199 18.02 -23.79 -28.68
CA ASP A 199 19.34 -23.94 -28.08
C ASP A 199 19.43 -23.20 -26.73
N VAL A 200 18.80 -22.02 -26.63
CA VAL A 200 18.71 -21.18 -25.42
C VAL A 200 17.26 -20.77 -25.21
N TRP A 201 16.80 -20.75 -23.96
CA TRP A 201 15.42 -20.40 -23.62
C TRP A 201 15.24 -18.88 -23.53
N ALA A 202 14.17 -18.36 -24.12
CA ALA A 202 13.75 -16.97 -24.01
C ALA A 202 12.58 -16.87 -23.01
N SER A 203 12.63 -15.91 -22.08
CA SER A 203 11.54 -15.68 -21.11
C SER A 203 11.38 -14.20 -20.77
N HIS A 204 10.16 -13.79 -20.42
CA HIS A 204 9.81 -12.43 -20.02
C HIS A 204 9.39 -12.39 -18.55
N SER A 205 10.35 -12.17 -17.66
CA SER A 205 10.12 -12.11 -16.21
C SER A 205 9.89 -10.67 -15.76
N TYR A 206 8.67 -10.15 -15.95
CA TYR A 206 8.27 -8.84 -15.45
C TYR A 206 7.86 -8.93 -13.98
N SER A 207 8.52 -8.20 -13.09
CA SER A 207 8.22 -8.21 -11.65
C SER A 207 7.17 -7.18 -11.21
N LEU A 208 6.69 -6.34 -12.14
CA LEU A 208 5.82 -5.19 -11.84
C LEU A 208 6.47 -4.31 -10.76
N ASN A 209 5.72 -3.73 -9.80
CA ASN A 209 6.31 -2.89 -8.76
C ASN A 209 6.99 -3.65 -7.59
N ARG A 210 7.28 -4.96 -7.72
CA ARG A 210 7.93 -5.75 -6.67
C ARG A 210 9.46 -5.59 -6.65
N PRO A 211 10.07 -5.45 -5.46
CA PRO A 211 11.51 -5.34 -5.33
C PRO A 211 12.24 -6.66 -5.69
N PRO A 212 13.48 -6.60 -6.22
CA PRO A 212 14.19 -7.77 -6.77
C PRO A 212 14.60 -8.84 -5.73
N GLU A 213 14.59 -8.51 -4.44
CA GLU A 213 14.83 -9.47 -3.35
C GLU A 213 13.70 -10.49 -3.15
N ILE A 214 12.51 -10.21 -3.71
CA ILE A 214 11.39 -11.15 -3.73
C ILE A 214 11.52 -11.99 -5.00
N ASN A 215 12.05 -13.20 -4.85
CA ASN A 215 12.38 -14.12 -5.94
C ASN A 215 12.19 -15.60 -5.51
N GLN A 216 12.06 -16.48 -6.50
CA GLN A 216 11.85 -17.92 -6.29
C GLN A 216 13.14 -18.63 -5.88
N HIS A 217 14.30 -18.17 -6.34
CA HIS A 217 15.62 -18.76 -6.04
C HIS A 217 15.91 -18.98 -4.55
N ASN A 218 15.50 -18.04 -3.70
CA ASN A 218 15.71 -18.11 -2.25
C ASN A 218 14.44 -18.52 -1.48
N GLY A 219 13.37 -18.91 -2.19
CA GLY A 219 12.08 -19.29 -1.62
C GLY A 219 11.25 -18.15 -1.02
N THR A 220 11.60 -16.88 -1.30
CA THR A 220 10.80 -15.73 -0.84
C THR A 220 9.50 -15.58 -1.64
N ALA A 221 9.46 -16.10 -2.87
CA ALA A 221 8.26 -16.23 -3.68
C ALA A 221 7.93 -17.70 -3.97
N GLY A 222 6.63 -18.02 -4.04
CA GLY A 222 6.16 -19.36 -4.43
C GLY A 222 5.99 -19.52 -5.96
N PRO A 223 5.85 -20.76 -6.46
CA PRO A 223 5.58 -21.02 -7.89
C PRO A 223 4.39 -20.22 -8.43
N GLY A 224 4.49 -19.74 -9.67
CA GLY A 224 3.49 -18.87 -10.31
C GLY A 224 3.53 -17.42 -9.85
N SER A 225 4.49 -17.04 -9.00
CA SER A 225 4.69 -15.64 -8.60
C SER A 225 5.30 -14.82 -9.73
N ILE A 226 4.79 -13.61 -9.90
CA ILE A 226 5.35 -12.60 -10.79
C ILE A 226 6.58 -11.97 -10.10
N THR A 227 7.79 -12.40 -10.49
CA THR A 227 9.09 -12.00 -9.92
C THR A 227 10.16 -11.85 -11.01
N ILE A 228 11.34 -11.34 -10.66
CA ILE A 228 12.47 -11.16 -11.59
C ILE A 228 13.06 -12.49 -12.12
N ASP A 229 12.61 -13.61 -11.57
CA ASP A 229 13.01 -14.97 -11.89
C ASP A 229 11.83 -15.92 -12.14
N SER A 230 10.68 -15.38 -12.55
CA SER A 230 9.50 -16.19 -12.87
C SER A 230 9.75 -17.19 -14.02
N TYR A 231 10.83 -17.03 -14.78
CA TYR A 231 11.30 -18.03 -15.75
C TYR A 231 11.58 -19.40 -15.10
N LEU A 232 11.82 -19.48 -13.79
CA LEU A 232 12.04 -20.74 -13.10
C LEU A 232 10.82 -21.68 -13.16
N ASP A 233 9.61 -21.14 -13.23
CA ASP A 233 8.40 -21.94 -13.44
C ASP A 233 8.43 -22.64 -14.82
N GLU A 234 8.92 -21.95 -15.85
CA GLU A 234 9.11 -22.51 -17.19
C GLU A 234 10.23 -23.56 -17.19
N LEU A 235 11.34 -23.31 -16.49
CA LEU A 235 12.44 -24.27 -16.36
C LEU A 235 12.01 -25.53 -15.59
N ALA A 236 11.14 -25.40 -14.59
CA ALA A 236 10.59 -26.53 -13.85
C ALA A 236 9.77 -27.46 -14.76
N VAL A 237 8.95 -26.88 -15.65
CA VAL A 237 8.22 -27.64 -16.67
C VAL A 237 9.20 -28.28 -17.65
N ILE A 238 10.20 -27.55 -18.17
CA ILE A 238 11.19 -28.13 -19.10
C ILE A 238 11.94 -29.31 -18.46
N ALA A 239 12.28 -29.20 -17.18
CA ALA A 239 12.91 -30.26 -16.41
C ALA A 239 12.00 -31.48 -16.24
N SER A 240 10.68 -31.32 -16.06
CA SER A 240 9.75 -32.44 -15.93
C SER A 240 9.61 -33.26 -17.22
N TYR A 241 9.91 -32.67 -18.39
CA TYR A 241 10.01 -33.38 -19.68
C TYR A 241 11.43 -33.92 -19.98
N GLY A 242 12.37 -33.81 -19.02
CA GLY A 242 13.68 -34.47 -19.08
C GLY A 242 14.83 -33.61 -19.61
N ARG A 243 14.65 -32.31 -19.82
CA ARG A 243 15.74 -31.39 -20.20
C ARG A 243 16.12 -30.51 -19.01
N THR A 244 17.32 -30.68 -18.47
CA THR A 244 17.84 -29.90 -17.33
C THR A 244 19.07 -29.09 -17.73
N GLY A 245 19.52 -28.17 -16.86
CA GLY A 245 20.69 -27.32 -17.14
C GLY A 245 20.47 -26.32 -18.28
N VAL A 246 19.21 -25.93 -18.49
CA VAL A 246 18.82 -24.98 -19.53
C VAL A 246 19.36 -23.59 -19.20
N GLN A 247 19.96 -22.95 -20.20
CA GLN A 247 20.34 -21.56 -20.14
C GLN A 247 19.20 -20.67 -20.64
N VAL A 248 19.00 -19.53 -19.98
CA VAL A 248 17.93 -18.56 -20.27
C VAL A 248 18.51 -17.20 -20.63
N ILE A 249 17.88 -16.53 -21.59
CA ILE A 249 18.01 -15.09 -21.79
C ILE A 249 16.65 -14.47 -21.46
N LEU A 250 16.66 -13.48 -20.55
CA LEU A 250 15.49 -12.68 -20.26
C LEU A 250 15.35 -11.64 -21.36
N THR A 251 14.59 -11.98 -22.39
CA THR A 251 14.47 -11.19 -23.61
C THR A 251 13.62 -9.93 -23.41
N GLU A 252 12.82 -9.89 -22.34
CA GLU A 252 12.17 -8.70 -21.82
C GLU A 252 12.01 -8.82 -20.29
N THR A 253 12.11 -7.69 -19.60
CA THR A 253 11.87 -7.54 -18.16
C THR A 253 11.94 -6.04 -17.84
N GLY A 254 11.62 -5.62 -16.63
CA GLY A 254 11.85 -4.24 -16.19
C GLY A 254 10.74 -3.73 -15.27
N TYR A 255 10.78 -2.42 -15.09
CA TYR A 255 9.94 -1.69 -14.15
C TYR A 255 9.38 -0.45 -14.85
N ALA A 256 8.06 -0.38 -15.03
CA ALA A 256 7.41 0.78 -15.63
C ALA A 256 7.23 1.92 -14.62
N LEU A 257 7.51 3.16 -15.04
CA LEU A 257 7.17 4.34 -14.24
C LEU A 257 5.66 4.41 -13.98
N GLY A 258 5.31 4.72 -12.73
CA GLY A 258 3.92 4.81 -12.27
C GLY A 258 3.26 3.47 -11.92
N ASP A 259 3.96 2.33 -12.09
CA ASP A 259 3.40 1.03 -11.70
C ASP A 259 3.16 0.98 -10.19
N GLN A 260 1.94 0.61 -9.82
CA GLN A 260 1.42 0.51 -8.46
C GLN A 260 0.59 -0.76 -8.27
N THR A 261 0.87 -1.80 -9.05
CA THR A 261 0.05 -3.02 -9.13
C THR A 261 -0.16 -3.67 -7.75
N PHE A 262 0.89 -3.76 -6.94
CA PHE A 262 0.86 -4.30 -5.59
C PHE A 262 0.93 -3.16 -4.57
N SER A 263 -0.13 -2.97 -3.79
CA SER A 263 -0.29 -1.81 -2.88
C SER A 263 0.66 -1.85 -1.68
N GLU A 264 1.22 -3.02 -1.36
CA GLU A 264 2.22 -3.21 -0.31
C GLU A 264 3.63 -2.72 -0.71
N TYR A 265 3.87 -2.48 -2.00
CA TYR A 265 5.15 -1.98 -2.52
C TYR A 265 4.99 -0.55 -3.05
N PRO A 266 6.04 0.29 -3.00
CA PRO A 266 5.94 1.67 -3.44
C PRO A 266 5.67 1.77 -4.94
N ILE A 267 5.02 2.86 -5.35
CA ILE A 267 4.84 3.22 -6.76
C ILE A 267 6.23 3.39 -7.40
N ILE A 268 6.43 2.82 -8.58
CA ILE A 268 7.68 2.96 -9.31
C ILE A 268 7.88 4.41 -9.78
N ASN A 269 8.85 5.09 -9.18
CA ASN A 269 9.39 6.36 -9.64
C ASN A 269 10.83 6.17 -10.18
N GLU A 270 11.47 7.25 -10.63
CA GLU A 270 12.83 7.20 -11.17
C GLU A 270 13.85 6.58 -10.21
N ASP A 271 13.77 6.93 -8.93
CA ASP A 271 14.72 6.49 -7.92
C ASP A 271 14.56 5.01 -7.59
N ILE A 272 13.32 4.55 -7.40
CA ILE A 272 12.98 3.15 -7.10
C ILE A 272 13.32 2.26 -8.31
N ARG A 273 12.94 2.69 -9.51
CA ARG A 273 13.25 1.98 -10.75
C ARG A 273 14.74 1.74 -10.91
N ALA A 274 15.55 2.79 -10.72
CA ALA A 274 16.99 2.71 -10.80
C ALA A 274 17.60 1.81 -9.70
N ASP A 275 17.13 1.91 -8.45
CA ASP A 275 17.56 1.02 -7.35
C ASP A 275 17.26 -0.45 -7.68
N TYR A 276 16.04 -0.75 -8.14
CA TYR A 276 15.61 -2.11 -8.40
C TYR A 276 16.39 -2.74 -9.55
N ILE A 277 16.53 -2.06 -10.68
CA ILE A 277 17.21 -2.62 -11.85
C ILE A 277 18.71 -2.82 -11.62
N VAL A 278 19.36 -1.90 -10.89
CA VAL A 278 20.77 -2.04 -10.50
C VAL A 278 20.96 -3.28 -9.63
N ARG A 279 20.10 -3.47 -8.62
CA ARG A 279 20.18 -4.64 -7.75
C ARG A 279 19.83 -5.92 -8.48
N ALA A 280 18.85 -5.91 -9.39
CA ALA A 280 18.54 -7.05 -10.25
C ALA A 280 19.77 -7.50 -11.05
N PHE A 281 20.47 -6.58 -11.73
CA PHE A 281 21.72 -6.91 -12.44
C PHE A 281 22.86 -7.33 -11.50
N ARG A 282 23.17 -6.53 -10.49
CA ARG A 282 24.36 -6.68 -9.64
C ARG A 282 24.24 -7.83 -8.66
N ASP A 283 23.08 -8.01 -8.05
CA ASP A 283 22.91 -8.88 -6.89
C ASP A 283 22.30 -10.24 -7.25
N TYR A 284 21.60 -10.33 -8.39
CA TYR A 284 20.80 -11.51 -8.77
C TYR A 284 21.16 -12.05 -10.16
N TRP A 285 20.73 -11.42 -11.26
CA TRP A 285 20.87 -11.96 -12.62
C TRP A 285 22.31 -12.29 -12.99
N SER A 286 23.30 -11.50 -12.55
CA SER A 286 24.72 -11.80 -12.82
C SER A 286 25.31 -12.95 -12.00
N LYS A 287 24.58 -13.46 -10.99
CA LYS A 287 25.00 -14.55 -10.11
C LYS A 287 24.27 -15.86 -10.39
N TRP A 288 23.14 -15.82 -11.10
CA TRP A 288 22.36 -17.00 -11.42
C TRP A 288 22.95 -17.72 -12.64
N PRO A 289 23.43 -18.97 -12.49
CA PRO A 289 24.23 -19.66 -13.51
C PRO A 289 23.47 -19.95 -14.81
N GLU A 290 22.15 -20.04 -14.76
CA GLU A 290 21.29 -20.24 -15.92
C GLU A 290 21.09 -18.97 -16.73
N VAL A 291 21.24 -17.78 -16.14
CA VAL A 291 21.01 -16.50 -16.83
C VAL A 291 22.22 -16.15 -17.69
N LEU A 292 22.04 -16.24 -19.01
CA LEU A 292 23.02 -15.81 -19.99
C LEU A 292 23.00 -14.31 -20.23
N GLY A 293 21.80 -13.74 -20.37
CA GLY A 293 21.61 -12.35 -20.77
C GLY A 293 20.26 -11.81 -20.33
N VAL A 294 20.18 -10.50 -20.15
CA VAL A 294 18.97 -9.79 -19.75
C VAL A 294 18.86 -8.53 -20.60
N THR A 295 17.76 -8.38 -21.34
CA THR A 295 17.46 -7.22 -22.18
C THR A 295 16.19 -6.53 -21.68
N PRO A 296 16.29 -5.58 -20.73
CA PRO A 296 15.13 -4.88 -20.21
C PRO A 296 14.36 -4.13 -21.31
N PHE A 297 13.03 -4.16 -21.20
CA PHE A 297 12.09 -3.44 -22.04
C PHE A 297 11.91 -2.02 -21.45
N GLU A 298 12.12 -0.93 -22.20
CA GLU A 298 12.77 -0.87 -23.49
C GLU A 298 13.73 0.31 -23.59
N PHE A 299 14.65 0.26 -24.54
CA PHE A 299 15.78 1.18 -24.56
C PHE A 299 15.38 2.59 -25.03
N VAL A 300 14.62 2.70 -26.12
CA VAL A 300 14.06 3.95 -26.64
C VAL A 300 12.91 3.70 -27.62
N ASP A 301 11.73 4.22 -27.28
CA ASP A 301 10.54 4.21 -28.13
C ASP A 301 10.28 5.58 -28.78
N ASN A 302 10.74 5.75 -30.02
CA ASN A 302 10.42 6.97 -30.77
C ASN A 302 8.95 7.08 -31.20
N SER A 303 8.14 6.03 -31.03
CA SER A 303 6.70 6.04 -31.33
C SER A 303 5.84 6.46 -30.13
N GLY A 304 6.40 6.39 -28.91
CA GLY A 304 5.77 6.83 -27.66
C GLY A 304 4.72 5.88 -27.07
N GLY A 305 4.53 4.69 -27.66
CA GLY A 305 3.57 3.69 -27.19
C GLY A 305 3.90 3.10 -25.82
N TRP A 306 5.19 3.08 -25.43
CA TRP A 306 5.65 2.45 -24.20
C TRP A 306 6.62 3.31 -23.37
N SER A 307 6.48 4.64 -23.47
CA SER A 307 7.37 5.62 -22.82
C SER A 307 7.60 5.44 -21.31
N SER A 308 6.71 4.75 -20.58
CA SER A 308 6.92 4.43 -19.17
C SER A 308 8.07 3.46 -18.91
N TYR A 309 8.50 2.70 -19.92
CA TYR A 309 9.60 1.74 -19.88
C TYR A 309 10.91 2.28 -20.45
N ASP A 310 10.90 3.45 -21.10
CA ASP A 310 12.09 4.01 -21.75
C ASP A 310 13.28 4.13 -20.79
N TRP A 311 14.46 3.76 -21.30
CA TRP A 311 15.74 4.04 -20.64
C TRP A 311 16.34 5.35 -21.14
N VAL A 312 16.07 5.70 -22.40
CA VAL A 312 16.55 6.90 -23.07
C VAL A 312 15.36 7.66 -23.62
N TYR A 313 15.29 8.97 -23.36
CA TYR A 313 14.19 9.79 -23.85
C TYR A 313 14.25 9.92 -25.39
N PRO A 314 13.09 9.88 -26.08
CA PRO A 314 13.02 10.20 -27.50
C PRO A 314 13.65 11.56 -27.82
N GLY A 315 14.34 11.64 -28.96
CA GLY A 315 15.05 12.86 -29.38
C GLY A 315 16.41 13.10 -28.71
N SER A 316 16.91 12.19 -27.87
CA SER A 316 18.27 12.29 -27.31
C SER A 316 19.35 12.30 -28.42
N GLY A 317 20.38 13.13 -28.23
CA GLY A 317 21.61 13.11 -29.03
C GLY A 317 22.67 12.17 -28.43
N THR A 318 23.84 12.12 -29.06
CA THR A 318 25.03 11.42 -28.53
C THR A 318 25.97 12.40 -27.87
N GLY A 319 26.19 12.23 -26.57
CA GLY A 319 27.14 12.98 -25.76
C GLY A 319 28.47 12.26 -25.58
N THR A 320 29.22 12.69 -24.57
CA THR A 320 30.54 12.11 -24.22
C THR A 320 30.49 10.62 -23.96
N GLN A 321 31.54 9.90 -24.38
CA GLN A 321 31.67 8.44 -24.23
C GLN A 321 30.53 7.64 -24.87
N ASN A 322 29.98 8.15 -25.98
CA ASN A 322 28.91 7.48 -26.71
C ASN A 322 27.67 7.21 -25.85
N ARG A 323 27.36 8.15 -24.93
CA ARG A 323 26.16 8.10 -24.09
C ARG A 323 25.04 8.96 -24.68
N PRO A 324 23.77 8.69 -24.36
CA PRO A 324 22.70 9.62 -24.66
C PRO A 324 22.89 10.95 -23.92
N THR A 325 22.50 12.06 -24.54
CA THR A 325 22.46 13.38 -23.89
C THR A 325 21.32 13.50 -22.89
N ASN A 326 20.24 12.73 -23.05
CA ASN A 326 19.10 12.71 -22.14
C ASN A 326 18.61 11.28 -21.92
N ALA A 327 18.78 10.75 -20.71
CA ALA A 327 18.34 9.41 -20.34
C ALA A 327 17.78 9.38 -18.91
N HIS A 328 16.99 8.35 -18.64
CA HIS A 328 16.44 8.09 -17.33
C HIS A 328 17.51 7.64 -16.33
N LYS A 329 17.23 7.78 -15.03
CA LYS A 329 18.21 7.51 -13.96
C LYS A 329 18.78 6.08 -14.02
N GLN A 330 17.93 5.10 -14.36
CA GLN A 330 18.33 3.70 -14.51
C GLN A 330 19.48 3.48 -15.49
N TYR A 331 19.54 4.24 -16.59
CA TYR A 331 20.62 4.16 -17.55
C TYR A 331 21.96 4.47 -16.89
N TYR A 332 22.05 5.61 -16.19
CA TYR A 332 23.29 6.07 -15.58
C TYR A 332 23.74 5.18 -14.44
N ASP A 333 22.82 4.68 -13.63
CA ASP A 333 23.18 3.84 -12.48
C ASP A 333 23.66 2.45 -12.92
N VAL A 334 23.00 1.82 -13.90
CA VAL A 334 23.47 0.55 -14.49
C VAL A 334 24.77 0.74 -15.27
N TRP A 335 24.96 1.89 -15.91
CA TRP A 335 26.20 2.26 -16.60
C TRP A 335 27.40 2.36 -15.63
N ASN A 336 27.18 2.79 -14.38
CA ASN A 336 28.23 2.87 -13.36
C ASN A 336 28.77 1.47 -12.97
N LEU A 337 27.93 0.43 -13.00
CA LEU A 337 28.32 -0.95 -12.68
C LEU A 337 29.45 -1.44 -13.61
N ALA A 338 30.41 -2.15 -13.03
CA ALA A 338 31.44 -2.84 -13.79
C ALA A 338 30.82 -4.00 -14.59
N LYS A 339 31.28 -4.18 -15.82
CA LYS A 339 30.92 -5.32 -16.68
C LYS A 339 32.08 -6.31 -16.68
N PRO A 340 31.85 -7.62 -16.81
CA PRO A 340 32.88 -8.64 -16.55
C PRO A 340 34.18 -8.51 -17.37
N ASN A 341 34.14 -7.87 -18.54
CA ASN A 341 35.28 -7.66 -19.42
C ASN A 341 35.82 -6.22 -19.42
N MET A 342 35.41 -5.39 -18.47
CA MET A 342 35.99 -4.08 -18.26
C MET A 342 37.28 -4.17 -17.45
N SER A 343 38.25 -3.29 -17.74
CA SER A 343 39.52 -3.19 -16.99
C SER A 343 39.38 -2.56 -15.60
N ARG A 344 38.18 -2.05 -15.27
CA ARG A 344 37.85 -1.40 -13.98
C ARG A 344 36.87 -2.25 -13.18
N GLY A 345 36.87 -2.07 -11.86
CA GLY A 345 35.81 -2.54 -10.99
C GLY A 345 34.77 -1.46 -10.68
N CYS A 346 33.88 -1.76 -9.74
CA CYS A 346 32.91 -0.83 -9.18
C CYS A 346 32.77 -1.11 -7.67
N ILE A 347 32.72 -0.05 -6.87
CA ILE A 347 32.26 -0.11 -5.48
C ILE A 347 30.94 0.64 -5.41
N SER A 348 29.90 -0.02 -4.92
CA SER A 348 28.59 0.58 -4.74
C SER A 348 27.98 0.13 -3.41
N GLY A 349 26.86 0.71 -3.02
CA GLY A 349 26.14 0.25 -1.85
C GLY A 349 25.07 1.23 -1.43
N CYS A 350 24.49 0.96 -0.27
CA CYS A 350 23.50 1.82 0.34
C CYS A 350 23.97 2.30 1.72
N VAL A 351 23.76 3.57 2.01
CA VAL A 351 23.90 4.15 3.35
C VAL A 351 22.51 4.27 3.97
N ARG A 352 22.36 3.70 5.15
CA ARG A 352 21.12 3.69 5.93
C ARG A 352 21.34 4.24 7.32
N GLU A 353 20.25 4.62 7.96
CA GLU A 353 20.20 4.92 9.38
C GLU A 353 20.14 3.60 10.17
N ALA A 354 20.91 3.51 11.26
CA ALA A 354 21.10 2.24 11.96
C ALA A 354 19.90 1.76 12.80
N ALA A 355 19.08 2.64 13.35
CA ALA A 355 18.02 2.27 14.27
C ALA A 355 16.80 1.64 13.57
N PHE A 356 16.38 2.17 12.43
CA PHE A 356 15.19 1.70 11.70
C PHE A 356 15.45 1.45 10.21
N ASN A 357 16.72 1.38 9.80
CA ASN A 357 17.13 0.93 8.47
C ASN A 357 16.64 1.83 7.31
N ALA A 358 16.32 3.10 7.60
CA ALA A 358 15.89 4.04 6.57
C ALA A 358 17.03 4.45 5.64
N ARG A 359 16.72 4.63 4.36
CA ARG A 359 17.67 5.11 3.35
C ARG A 359 18.12 6.54 3.67
N LEU A 360 19.42 6.80 3.68
CA LEU A 360 19.98 8.14 3.93
C LEU A 360 20.44 8.79 2.63
N SER A 361 19.65 9.73 2.10
CA SER A 361 20.05 10.59 0.98
C SER A 361 21.07 11.66 1.37
N GLY A 362 21.98 12.03 0.48
CA GLY A 362 22.99 13.08 0.70
C GLY A 362 24.08 12.73 1.72
N ALA A 363 24.23 11.45 2.09
CA ALA A 363 25.39 10.99 2.85
C ALA A 363 26.64 11.03 1.96
N ILE A 364 27.76 11.52 2.48
CA ILE A 364 29.03 11.60 1.77
C ILE A 364 29.78 10.28 1.96
N VAL A 365 30.12 9.63 0.85
CA VAL A 365 30.97 8.44 0.84
C VAL A 365 32.32 8.79 0.21
N THR A 366 33.40 8.42 0.89
CA THR A 366 34.79 8.69 0.48
C THR A 366 35.55 7.39 0.27
N LEU A 367 36.36 7.34 -0.79
CA LEU A 367 37.18 6.21 -1.21
C LEU A 367 38.68 6.55 -1.11
N ASN A 368 39.44 5.70 -0.42
CA ASN A 368 40.90 5.80 -0.30
C ASN A 368 41.58 4.48 -0.72
N PRO A 369 42.72 4.49 -1.45
CA PRO A 369 43.43 5.66 -1.97
C PRO A 369 42.66 6.37 -3.10
N GLY A 370 43.06 7.60 -3.42
CA GLY A 370 42.46 8.42 -4.48
C GLY A 370 41.64 9.61 -3.99
N GLY A 371 41.16 9.56 -2.73
CA GLY A 371 40.43 10.67 -2.11
C GLY A 371 39.11 11.01 -2.81
N TYR A 372 38.52 10.04 -3.52
CA TYR A 372 37.33 10.26 -4.32
C TYR A 372 36.09 10.32 -3.43
N THR A 373 35.17 11.22 -3.73
CA THR A 373 33.95 11.41 -2.96
C THR A 373 32.73 11.31 -3.86
N THR A 374 31.64 10.75 -3.32
CA THR A 374 30.31 10.77 -3.94
C THR A 374 29.27 10.99 -2.85
N THR A 375 28.05 11.35 -3.24
CA THR A 375 26.90 11.48 -2.32
C THR A 375 25.84 10.46 -2.64
N THR A 376 25.13 9.98 -1.62
CA THR A 376 24.00 9.07 -1.83
C THR A 376 22.80 9.76 -2.47
N ASP A 377 22.07 9.03 -3.31
CA ASP A 377 20.81 9.48 -3.91
C ASP A 377 19.61 9.37 -2.95
N ALA A 378 18.39 9.65 -3.43
CA ALA A 378 17.16 9.56 -2.64
C ALA A 378 16.93 8.16 -2.01
N MET A 379 17.43 7.09 -2.64
CA MET A 379 17.37 5.71 -2.15
C MET A 379 18.59 5.35 -1.30
N GLY A 380 19.40 6.34 -0.91
CA GLY A 380 20.60 6.13 -0.10
C GLY A 380 21.70 5.39 -0.85
N ASN A 381 21.61 5.23 -2.18
CA ASN A 381 22.57 4.48 -2.97
C ASN A 381 23.74 5.36 -3.41
N TYR A 382 24.93 4.77 -3.49
CA TYR A 382 26.12 5.42 -4.01
C TYR A 382 26.93 4.50 -4.93
N TYR A 383 27.73 5.11 -5.79
CA TYR A 383 28.54 4.42 -6.80
C TYR A 383 29.93 5.06 -6.96
N PHE A 384 30.94 4.21 -7.12
CA PHE A 384 32.25 4.51 -7.66
C PHE A 384 32.53 3.55 -8.83
N PRO A 385 32.76 4.03 -10.06
CA PRO A 385 32.74 5.44 -10.48
C PRO A 385 31.34 6.07 -10.41
N ASN A 386 31.29 7.40 -10.50
CA ASN A 386 30.05 8.18 -10.62
C ASN A 386 30.11 9.02 -11.92
N SER A 387 29.01 9.71 -12.25
CA SER A 387 28.83 10.39 -13.55
C SER A 387 29.88 11.45 -13.92
N THR A 388 30.74 11.88 -12.97
CA THR A 388 31.74 12.94 -13.18
C THR A 388 33.19 12.41 -13.26
N ASN A 389 33.47 11.16 -12.90
CA ASN A 389 34.82 10.59 -13.05
C ASN A 389 34.78 9.07 -13.27
N LEU A 390 35.23 8.65 -14.46
CA LEU A 390 34.85 7.37 -15.08
C LEU A 390 35.96 6.30 -15.00
N ASN A 391 37.14 6.67 -14.48
CA ASN A 391 38.32 5.81 -14.35
C ASN A 391 38.64 5.46 -12.87
N LEU A 392 37.67 5.59 -11.96
CA LEU A 392 37.94 5.73 -10.53
C LEU A 392 38.38 4.48 -9.76
N VAL A 393 38.01 3.28 -10.20
CA VAL A 393 38.25 2.06 -9.42
C VAL A 393 39.07 1.06 -10.23
N SER A 394 40.37 1.30 -10.30
CA SER A 394 41.32 0.29 -10.76
C SER A 394 41.32 -0.94 -9.83
N PRO A 395 41.70 -2.12 -10.32
CA PRO A 395 41.89 -3.28 -9.45
C PRO A 395 42.85 -2.93 -8.29
N GLY A 396 42.45 -3.22 -7.06
CA GLY A 396 43.17 -2.75 -5.87
C GLY A 396 42.40 -2.98 -4.57
N THR A 397 42.96 -2.47 -3.48
CA THR A 397 42.34 -2.53 -2.14
C THR A 397 42.03 -1.13 -1.67
N TYR A 398 40.81 -0.95 -1.16
CA TYR A 398 40.27 0.35 -0.78
C TYR A 398 39.77 0.40 0.67
N THR A 399 39.73 1.60 1.22
CA THR A 399 38.99 1.94 2.43
C THR A 399 37.84 2.86 2.05
N VAL A 400 36.62 2.49 2.43
CA VAL A 400 35.39 3.22 2.13
C VAL A 400 34.84 3.80 3.43
N THR A 401 34.55 5.09 3.47
CA THR A 401 34.01 5.77 4.66
C THR A 401 32.73 6.50 4.30
N ALA A 402 31.64 6.25 5.02
CA ALA A 402 30.38 6.99 4.91
C ALA A 402 30.19 7.94 6.08
N SER A 403 29.68 9.13 5.79
CA SER A 403 29.46 10.21 6.76
C SER A 403 28.20 11.00 6.41
N LYS A 404 27.48 11.48 7.44
CA LYS A 404 26.35 12.39 7.28
C LYS A 404 26.19 13.22 8.56
N SER A 405 25.89 14.50 8.41
CA SER A 405 25.63 15.38 9.57
C SER A 405 24.52 14.78 10.45
N GLY A 406 24.72 14.81 11.77
CA GLY A 406 23.82 14.17 12.74
C GLY A 406 24.06 12.67 12.97
N PHE A 407 24.99 12.05 12.24
CA PHE A 407 25.33 10.62 12.36
C PHE A 407 26.81 10.39 12.66
N ALA A 408 27.11 9.29 13.35
CA ALA A 408 28.47 8.81 13.50
C ALA A 408 28.96 8.17 12.19
N ASN A 409 30.18 8.49 11.78
CA ASN A 409 30.79 7.94 10.57
C ASN A 409 31.03 6.44 10.70
N GLN A 410 30.98 5.72 9.58
CA GLN A 410 31.41 4.32 9.50
C GLN A 410 32.46 4.14 8.41
N THR A 411 33.43 3.27 8.67
CA THR A 411 34.53 2.97 7.77
C THR A 411 34.68 1.46 7.59
N VAL A 412 34.79 1.02 6.35
CA VAL A 412 35.13 -0.37 5.98
C VAL A 412 36.48 -0.36 5.28
N ALA A 413 37.48 -1.02 5.88
CA ALA A 413 38.83 -1.14 5.34
C ALA A 413 38.99 -2.45 4.54
N ASN A 414 40.08 -2.52 3.76
CA ASN A 414 40.50 -3.72 3.02
C ASN A 414 39.47 -4.24 1.99
N VAL A 415 38.72 -3.34 1.36
CA VAL A 415 37.78 -3.66 0.28
C VAL A 415 38.56 -3.98 -0.99
N ALA A 416 38.75 -5.27 -1.28
CA ALA A 416 39.41 -5.74 -2.49
C ALA A 416 38.48 -5.67 -3.70
N VAL A 417 38.97 -5.10 -4.80
CA VAL A 417 38.25 -4.96 -6.07
C VAL A 417 39.10 -5.49 -7.22
N ALA A 418 38.54 -6.36 -8.04
CA ALA A 418 39.14 -6.85 -9.29
C ALA A 418 38.53 -6.20 -10.54
N ALA A 419 39.17 -6.40 -11.70
CA ALA A 419 38.64 -5.95 -13.00
C ALA A 419 37.30 -6.64 -13.29
N GLY A 420 36.31 -5.86 -13.75
CA GLY A 420 34.95 -6.33 -14.04
C GLY A 420 34.10 -6.66 -12.81
N GLN A 421 34.63 -6.50 -11.59
CA GLN A 421 33.94 -6.87 -10.35
C GLN A 421 33.09 -5.71 -9.81
N ASN A 422 31.85 -6.02 -9.42
CA ASN A 422 31.02 -5.15 -8.60
C ASN A 422 31.14 -5.57 -7.13
N VAL A 423 31.60 -4.66 -6.27
CA VAL A 423 31.73 -4.86 -4.82
C VAL A 423 30.70 -3.99 -4.10
N VAL A 424 29.94 -4.61 -3.19
CA VAL A 424 28.89 -3.93 -2.43
C VAL A 424 29.39 -3.63 -1.01
N VAL A 425 29.35 -2.37 -0.61
CA VAL A 425 29.69 -1.93 0.75
C VAL A 425 28.51 -1.13 1.30
N ASN A 426 27.71 -1.75 2.17
CA ASN A 426 26.59 -1.08 2.81
C ASN A 426 27.02 -0.48 4.15
N PHE A 427 26.41 0.64 4.52
CA PHE A 427 26.65 1.33 5.78
C PHE A 427 25.33 1.51 6.54
N ALA A 428 25.39 1.40 7.86
CA ALA A 428 24.28 1.68 8.75
C ALA A 428 24.78 2.69 9.79
N LEU A 429 24.63 3.99 9.52
CA LEU A 429 25.17 5.06 10.32
C LEU A 429 24.37 5.22 11.62
N PRO A 430 24.99 5.06 12.81
CA PRO A 430 24.32 5.31 14.08
C PRO A 430 24.01 6.80 14.25
N PRO A 431 22.82 7.18 14.75
CA PRO A 431 22.54 8.58 15.06
C PRO A 431 23.49 9.06 16.17
N SER A 432 24.05 10.25 16.02
CA SER A 432 24.89 10.90 17.06
C SER A 432 24.07 11.42 18.25
N GLY A 433 22.74 11.44 18.09
CA GLY A 433 21.73 11.80 19.07
C GLY A 433 20.34 11.71 18.45
N THR A 434 19.29 11.61 19.26
CA THR A 434 17.90 11.57 18.80
C THR A 434 17.23 12.94 18.97
N GLY A 435 16.25 13.23 18.12
CA GLY A 435 15.38 14.40 18.21
C GLY A 435 13.94 14.02 18.57
N SER A 436 13.05 15.00 18.54
CA SER A 436 11.62 14.82 18.77
C SER A 436 10.77 15.71 17.86
N ILE A 437 9.50 15.35 17.68
CA ILE A 437 8.47 16.25 17.14
C ILE A 437 7.52 16.60 18.27
N THR A 438 7.30 17.88 18.51
CA THR A 438 6.36 18.41 19.51
C THR A 438 5.33 19.29 18.82
N GLY A 439 4.14 19.42 19.38
CA GLY A 439 3.18 20.41 18.90
C GLY A 439 1.83 20.28 19.56
N ARG A 440 0.87 21.00 19.03
CA ARG A 440 -0.51 21.06 19.52
C ARG A 440 -1.53 20.87 18.40
N ALA A 441 -2.51 19.99 18.62
CA ALA A 441 -3.68 19.82 17.77
C ALA A 441 -4.87 20.56 18.39
N VAL A 442 -5.46 21.51 17.66
CA VAL A 442 -6.60 22.31 18.14
C VAL A 442 -7.81 22.22 17.22
N ASP A 443 -8.99 22.41 17.81
CA ASP A 443 -10.23 22.55 17.07
C ASP A 443 -10.30 23.98 16.50
N PRO A 444 -10.38 24.15 15.17
CA PRO A 444 -10.35 25.47 14.56
C PRO A 444 -11.58 26.34 14.90
N TYR A 445 -12.70 25.71 15.29
CA TYR A 445 -13.93 26.42 15.69
C TYR A 445 -13.84 27.00 17.09
N THR A 446 -13.32 26.23 18.04
CA THR A 446 -13.31 26.60 19.47
C THR A 446 -11.97 27.15 19.95
N GLY A 447 -10.88 26.82 19.27
CA GLY A 447 -9.50 27.10 19.68
C GLY A 447 -8.99 26.20 20.81
N LEU A 448 -9.78 25.23 21.28
CA LEU A 448 -9.40 24.31 22.33
C LEU A 448 -8.58 23.14 21.78
N GLY A 449 -7.73 22.56 22.64
CA GLY A 449 -7.01 21.34 22.33
C GLY A 449 -7.92 20.17 22.03
N ILE A 450 -7.54 19.33 21.06
CA ILE A 450 -8.26 18.10 20.76
C ILE A 450 -7.52 16.93 21.42
N PRO A 451 -8.07 16.28 22.45
CA PRO A 451 -7.44 15.11 23.06
C PRO A 451 -7.54 13.87 22.18
N GLY A 452 -6.57 12.97 22.26
CA GLY A 452 -6.63 11.66 21.61
C GLY A 452 -6.52 11.68 20.08
N VAL A 453 -5.97 12.75 19.47
CA VAL A 453 -5.59 12.73 18.06
C VAL A 453 -4.39 11.80 17.90
N SER A 454 -4.54 10.76 17.08
CA SER A 454 -3.46 9.84 16.75
C SER A 454 -2.47 10.52 15.81
N ILE A 455 -1.21 10.61 16.19
CA ILE A 455 -0.10 11.15 15.40
C ILE A 455 0.80 9.99 15.02
N THR A 456 1.03 9.79 13.72
CA THR A 456 1.95 8.78 13.19
C THR A 456 2.98 9.47 12.31
N VAL A 457 4.24 9.07 12.43
CA VAL A 457 5.33 9.62 11.60
C VAL A 457 5.97 8.54 10.73
N SER A 458 6.36 8.92 9.52
CA SER A 458 7.08 8.08 8.57
C SER A 458 8.31 8.83 8.05
N PRO A 459 9.50 8.21 7.93
CA PRO A 459 9.80 6.79 8.19
C PRO A 459 9.81 6.44 9.69
N GLY A 460 9.88 5.15 10.02
CA GLY A 460 10.03 4.65 11.39
C GLY A 460 8.72 4.32 12.13
N GLY A 461 7.57 4.85 11.69
CA GLY A 461 6.25 4.44 12.18
C GLY A 461 5.95 4.84 13.62
N ALA A 462 6.79 5.68 14.24
CA ALA A 462 6.58 6.12 15.61
C ALA A 462 5.24 6.87 15.72
N SER A 463 4.55 6.70 16.84
CA SER A 463 3.25 7.31 17.06
C SER A 463 3.05 7.77 18.49
N THR A 464 2.13 8.71 18.67
CA THR A 464 1.66 9.20 19.97
C THR A 464 0.22 9.67 19.82
N SER A 465 -0.47 9.92 20.93
CA SER A 465 -1.70 10.69 20.95
C SER A 465 -1.50 12.06 21.58
N THR A 466 -2.40 13.00 21.29
CA THR A 466 -2.48 14.30 21.98
C THR A 466 -3.12 14.14 23.37
N ASP A 467 -2.69 14.96 24.32
CA ASP A 467 -3.22 15.02 25.69
C ASP A 467 -4.51 15.87 25.82
N SER A 468 -5.00 16.11 27.04
CA SER A 468 -6.20 16.91 27.31
C SER A 468 -6.12 18.36 26.81
N ASN A 469 -4.92 18.91 26.65
CA ASN A 469 -4.68 20.25 26.14
C ASN A 469 -4.44 20.26 24.62
N GLY A 470 -4.44 19.09 23.97
CA GLY A 470 -4.12 18.90 22.57
C GLY A 470 -2.62 18.80 22.28
N ASP A 471 -1.76 18.81 23.30
CA ASP A 471 -0.31 18.79 23.15
C ASP A 471 0.18 17.35 22.89
N TYR A 472 1.23 17.19 22.08
CA TYR A 472 1.82 15.89 21.78
C TYR A 472 3.35 15.94 21.68
N THR A 473 4.00 14.79 21.87
CA THR A 473 5.45 14.64 21.65
C THR A 473 5.80 13.25 21.12
N VAL A 474 6.32 13.18 19.90
CA VAL A 474 6.96 11.98 19.34
C VAL A 474 8.46 12.04 19.69
N ARG A 475 8.95 11.10 20.51
CA ARG A 475 10.33 11.08 21.02
C ARG A 475 11.21 10.11 20.26
N ASN A 476 12.53 10.22 20.49
CA ASN A 476 13.54 9.25 20.04
C ASN A 476 13.63 9.09 18.51
N LEU A 477 13.43 10.17 17.78
CA LEU A 477 13.49 10.17 16.32
C LEU A 477 14.94 10.35 15.85
N ALA A 478 15.42 9.51 14.94
CA ALA A 478 16.74 9.75 14.34
C ALA A 478 16.70 11.00 13.45
N PRO A 479 17.84 11.67 13.20
CA PRO A 479 17.88 12.86 12.36
C PRO A 479 17.41 12.55 10.93
N SER A 480 16.25 13.07 10.52
CA SER A 480 15.67 12.79 9.21
C SER A 480 14.57 13.80 8.88
N THR A 481 14.11 13.75 7.64
CA THR A 481 12.86 14.36 7.21
C THR A 481 11.72 13.35 7.37
N TYR A 482 10.62 13.76 8.00
CA TYR A 482 9.46 12.94 8.33
C TYR A 482 8.18 13.49 7.68
N ASN A 483 7.30 12.58 7.30
CA ASN A 483 5.89 12.84 7.05
C ASN A 483 5.11 12.58 8.33
N VAL A 484 4.28 13.52 8.76
CA VAL A 484 3.44 13.43 9.96
C VAL A 484 1.99 13.32 9.52
N THR A 485 1.30 12.29 9.96
CA THR A 485 -0.14 12.11 9.75
C THR A 485 -0.85 12.15 11.09
N ALA A 486 -1.88 12.98 11.18
CA ALA A 486 -2.77 13.08 12.33
C ALA A 486 -4.17 12.60 11.95
N TRP A 487 -4.78 11.80 12.81
CA TRP A 487 -6.12 11.25 12.60
C TRP A 487 -6.91 11.17 13.91
N LYS A 488 -8.20 11.50 13.83
CA LYS A 488 -9.17 11.25 14.89
C LYS A 488 -10.54 11.02 14.26
N TYR A 489 -11.28 10.03 14.77
CA TYR A 489 -12.66 9.81 14.36
C TYR A 489 -13.52 11.07 14.54
N GLY A 490 -14.39 11.38 13.58
CA GLY A 490 -15.19 12.62 13.55
C GLY A 490 -14.45 13.86 13.05
N TYR A 491 -13.14 13.77 12.86
CA TYR A 491 -12.30 14.82 12.30
C TYR A 491 -11.67 14.37 10.98
N ARG A 492 -11.24 15.34 10.17
CA ARG A 492 -10.48 15.06 8.95
C ARG A 492 -9.06 14.65 9.28
N SER A 493 -8.46 13.78 8.48
CA SER A 493 -7.03 13.54 8.58
C SER A 493 -6.24 14.79 8.19
N PHE A 494 -5.13 15.01 8.87
CA PHE A 494 -4.13 16.01 8.51
C PHE A 494 -2.83 15.29 8.15
N THR A 495 -2.18 15.72 7.07
CA THR A 495 -0.86 15.21 6.71
C THR A 495 0.05 16.39 6.43
N HIS A 496 1.26 16.35 6.99
CA HIS A 496 2.33 17.28 6.72
C HIS A 496 3.55 16.49 6.21
N ALA A 497 3.96 16.76 4.98
CA ALA A 497 5.16 16.15 4.40
C ALA A 497 6.37 17.05 4.63
N GLY A 498 7.55 16.46 4.85
CA GLY A 498 8.81 17.21 4.81
C GLY A 498 9.30 17.83 6.12
N LEU A 499 8.81 17.40 7.30
CA LEU A 499 9.26 17.95 8.59
C LEU A 499 10.66 17.46 8.94
N THR A 500 11.64 18.36 9.03
CA THR A 500 13.02 17.99 9.35
C THR A 500 13.27 17.97 10.85
N VAL A 501 13.80 16.85 11.35
CA VAL A 501 14.23 16.64 12.74
C VAL A 501 15.74 16.48 12.76
N ASN A 502 16.42 17.28 13.58
CA ASN A 502 17.88 17.19 13.77
C ASN A 502 18.24 16.47 15.08
N ALA A 503 19.48 16.00 15.18
CA ALA A 503 20.00 15.37 16.39
C ALA A 503 19.88 16.32 17.59
N ASN A 504 19.36 15.81 18.71
CA ASN A 504 19.21 16.52 19.98
C ASN A 504 18.34 17.80 19.89
N GLN A 505 17.44 17.89 18.92
CA GLN A 505 16.53 19.03 18.74
C GLN A 505 15.07 18.58 18.66
N ALA A 506 14.16 19.49 19.05
CA ALA A 506 12.72 19.32 18.87
C ALA A 506 12.24 20.13 17.65
N ALA A 507 11.59 19.47 16.70
CA ALA A 507 10.83 20.13 15.64
C ALA A 507 9.42 20.42 16.14
N VAL A 508 8.90 21.62 15.88
CA VAL A 508 7.55 22.03 16.30
C VAL A 508 6.58 21.96 15.13
N LEU A 509 5.45 21.29 15.32
CA LEU A 509 4.36 21.20 14.33
C LEU A 509 3.00 21.36 15.00
N ASP A 510 2.48 22.59 15.00
CA ASP A 510 1.11 22.87 15.41
C ASP A 510 0.15 22.77 14.22
N PHE A 511 -1.04 22.24 14.46
CA PHE A 511 -2.07 22.13 13.42
C PHE A 511 -3.49 22.16 13.98
N CYS A 512 -4.43 22.47 13.11
CA CYS A 512 -5.85 22.39 13.42
C CYS A 512 -6.45 21.15 12.75
N LEU A 513 -7.41 20.50 13.41
CA LEU A 513 -8.18 19.40 12.83
C LEU A 513 -9.64 19.83 12.73
N ALA A 514 -10.14 20.02 11.51
CA ALA A 514 -11.54 20.44 11.32
C ALA A 514 -12.51 19.26 11.53
N PRO A 515 -13.59 19.45 12.31
CA PRO A 515 -14.72 18.51 12.38
C PRO A 515 -15.35 18.19 11.01
N GLY A 516 -15.81 16.94 10.82
CA GLY A 516 -16.71 16.49 9.75
C GLY A 516 -16.11 16.28 8.35
N ALA A 517 -16.78 15.48 7.50
CA ALA A 517 -16.54 15.33 6.05
C ALA A 517 -17.11 16.53 5.24
N ASP A 518 -16.76 16.69 3.95
CA ASP A 518 -17.15 17.87 3.12
C ASP A 518 -18.67 18.06 3.15
N PRO A 519 -19.19 19.26 2.79
CA PRO A 519 -20.63 19.40 2.60
C PRO A 519 -21.14 18.24 1.73
N PRO A 520 -22.39 17.76 1.90
CA PRO A 520 -22.83 16.44 1.44
C PRO A 520 -22.83 16.20 -0.08
N ARG A 521 -22.44 17.20 -0.88
CA ARG A 521 -22.26 17.09 -2.33
C ARG A 521 -20.79 17.33 -2.68
N ALA A 522 -20.33 16.94 -3.86
CA ALA A 522 -18.96 17.24 -4.27
C ALA A 522 -18.78 18.76 -4.45
N ASN A 523 -17.61 19.29 -4.09
CA ASN A 523 -17.24 20.66 -4.43
C ASN A 523 -17.15 20.77 -5.96
N MET A 524 -17.90 21.71 -6.55
CA MET A 524 -18.05 21.82 -8.01
C MET A 524 -17.00 22.73 -8.67
N LEU A 525 -16.07 23.29 -7.90
CA LEU A 525 -14.95 24.05 -8.45
C LEU A 525 -14.05 23.10 -9.27
N GLU A 526 -13.47 23.54 -10.38
CA GLU A 526 -12.54 22.74 -11.21
C GLU A 526 -11.16 22.63 -10.57
N ASN A 527 -10.85 23.55 -9.65
CA ASN A 527 -9.59 23.62 -8.92
C ASN A 527 -9.87 23.56 -7.40
N THR A 528 -10.46 22.46 -6.95
CA THR A 528 -10.87 22.27 -5.56
C THR A 528 -9.72 22.28 -4.57
N ASP A 529 -8.48 22.17 -5.05
CA ASP A 529 -7.31 22.22 -4.21
C ASP A 529 -6.68 23.61 -4.29
N LEU A 530 -7.13 24.47 -3.36
CA LEU A 530 -6.40 25.61 -2.80
C LEU A 530 -4.94 25.27 -2.39
N GLU A 531 -4.55 23.99 -2.47
CA GLU A 531 -3.58 23.27 -1.67
C GLU A 531 -2.31 22.92 -2.44
N TYR A 532 -2.33 22.98 -3.78
CA TYR A 532 -1.17 22.67 -4.63
C TYR A 532 -0.83 23.75 -5.68
N GLY A 533 -1.54 24.88 -5.69
CA GLY A 533 -1.27 25.99 -6.62
C GLY A 533 -1.55 25.71 -8.10
N GLY A 534 -2.37 24.70 -8.43
CA GLY A 534 -2.64 24.32 -9.82
C GLY A 534 -3.81 25.08 -10.44
N GLY A 535 -3.59 26.01 -11.37
CA GLY A 535 -4.60 26.39 -12.36
C GLY A 535 -4.46 25.50 -13.60
N ALA A 536 -5.56 25.03 -14.20
CA ALA A 536 -5.50 24.47 -15.56
C ALA A 536 -5.39 25.65 -16.55
N SER A 537 -4.42 25.72 -17.47
CA SER A 537 -3.97 24.68 -18.40
C SER A 537 -2.53 24.91 -18.91
N GLY A 538 -1.79 23.81 -19.16
CA GLY A 538 -0.63 23.74 -20.07
C GLY A 538 0.76 23.75 -19.42
N ASP A 539 1.49 22.65 -19.63
CA ASP A 539 2.93 22.38 -19.48
C ASP A 539 3.80 23.39 -18.71
N GLY A 540 4.29 22.94 -17.55
CA GLY A 540 5.57 23.39 -16.99
C GLY A 540 5.54 24.78 -16.38
N VAL A 541 5.56 24.82 -15.04
CA VAL A 541 5.73 26.02 -14.22
C VAL A 541 4.54 26.98 -14.31
N ALA A 542 3.80 27.11 -13.21
CA ALA A 542 2.75 28.13 -13.06
C ALA A 542 3.37 29.54 -13.10
N SER A 543 3.66 30.02 -14.31
CA SER A 543 3.83 31.43 -14.63
C SER A 543 2.44 31.97 -14.94
N GLY A 544 1.98 32.99 -14.20
CA GLY A 544 0.86 33.82 -14.63
C GLY A 544 -0.53 33.35 -14.20
N TRP A 545 -0.89 33.73 -12.98
CA TRP A 545 -2.25 33.98 -12.52
C TRP A 545 -3.00 34.83 -13.56
N ALA A 546 -4.28 34.56 -13.84
CA ALA A 546 -5.02 35.26 -14.89
C ALA A 546 -5.01 36.79 -14.68
N ASN A 547 -4.28 37.50 -15.54
CA ASN A 547 -4.17 38.95 -15.59
C ASN A 547 -5.52 39.57 -15.99
N ILE A 548 -6.24 40.20 -15.07
CA ILE A 548 -7.34 41.12 -15.40
C ILE A 548 -6.82 42.56 -15.61
N ASP A 549 -5.60 42.88 -15.14
CA ASP A 549 -5.05 44.24 -15.16
C ASP A 549 -3.60 44.37 -15.66
N ASN A 550 -2.99 43.29 -16.17
CA ASN A 550 -1.70 43.31 -16.87
C ASN A 550 -0.50 43.80 -16.02
N GLN A 551 -0.50 43.58 -14.69
CA GLN A 551 0.60 43.90 -13.77
C GLN A 551 1.18 42.62 -13.12
N PRO A 552 2.48 42.54 -12.81
CA PRO A 552 3.06 41.43 -12.05
C PRO A 552 2.70 41.52 -10.56
N HIS A 553 2.04 40.49 -10.00
CA HIS A 553 1.35 40.52 -8.67
C HIS A 553 1.94 39.60 -7.58
N ASP A 554 3.22 39.21 -7.64
CA ASP A 554 3.82 38.30 -6.66
C ASP A 554 3.83 38.84 -5.20
N ALA A 555 3.64 40.15 -5.00
CA ALA A 555 3.63 40.79 -3.67
C ALA A 555 2.26 40.77 -2.96
N TYR A 556 1.15 40.64 -3.69
CA TYR A 556 -0.20 40.85 -3.15
C TYR A 556 -0.98 39.56 -2.88
N PHE A 557 -0.60 38.46 -3.55
CA PHE A 557 -1.24 37.15 -3.38
C PHE A 557 -0.21 36.10 -3.01
N ALA A 558 -0.52 35.21 -2.06
CA ALA A 558 0.37 34.11 -1.69
C ALA A 558 -0.40 32.91 -1.15
N ILE A 559 0.21 31.73 -1.19
CA ILE A 559 -0.22 30.59 -0.39
C ILE A 559 0.47 30.69 0.98
N ASP A 560 -0.31 30.64 2.05
CA ASP A 560 0.16 30.76 3.42
C ASP A 560 -0.14 29.47 4.19
N THR A 561 0.92 28.76 4.59
CA THR A 561 0.85 27.51 5.35
C THR A 561 0.78 27.72 6.87
N ASN A 562 0.97 28.96 7.33
CA ASN A 562 1.02 29.32 8.75
C ASN A 562 -0.34 29.80 9.28
N VAL A 563 -1.14 30.50 8.46
CA VAL A 563 -2.48 30.96 8.84
C VAL A 563 -3.52 30.09 8.14
N LYS A 564 -4.17 29.19 8.88
CA LYS A 564 -5.12 28.20 8.34
C LYS A 564 -6.29 27.88 9.26
N PHE A 565 -7.42 27.52 8.66
CA PHE A 565 -8.63 27.05 9.33
C PHE A 565 -8.79 25.53 9.21
N SER A 566 -8.63 24.99 8.01
CA SER A 566 -8.92 23.58 7.70
C SER A 566 -7.81 22.59 8.09
N GLY A 567 -6.68 23.12 8.57
CA GLY A 567 -5.43 22.39 8.68
C GLY A 567 -4.58 22.42 7.40
N ARG A 568 -5.11 22.97 6.30
CA ARG A 568 -4.46 23.08 4.98
C ARG A 568 -4.09 24.53 4.67
N ALA A 569 -3.28 24.81 3.64
CA ALA A 569 -2.82 26.17 3.36
C ALA A 569 -3.97 27.12 2.98
N SER A 570 -3.86 28.41 3.34
CA SER A 570 -4.84 29.44 2.96
C SER A 570 -4.32 30.32 1.83
N GLN A 571 -5.24 30.89 1.04
CA GLN A 571 -4.92 31.94 0.08
C GLN A 571 -4.89 33.29 0.78
N ARG A 572 -3.73 33.94 0.77
CA ARG A 572 -3.48 35.24 1.36
C ARG A 572 -3.62 36.34 0.30
N ILE A 573 -4.41 37.36 0.61
CA ILE A 573 -4.58 38.59 -0.16
C ILE A 573 -4.10 39.77 0.69
N THR A 574 -3.10 40.51 0.22
CA THR A 574 -2.54 41.70 0.88
C THR A 574 -2.72 42.90 -0.04
N PRO A 575 -3.66 43.82 0.26
CA PRO A 575 -3.87 45.03 -0.53
C PRO A 575 -2.70 46.01 -0.41
N ASN A 576 -2.47 46.82 -1.46
CA ASN A 576 -1.59 47.99 -1.41
C ASN A 576 -2.35 49.25 -1.80
N GLY A 577 -2.76 50.04 -0.80
CA GLY A 577 -3.54 51.27 -0.98
C GLY A 577 -5.06 51.04 -1.00
N SER A 578 -5.82 51.96 -1.60
CA SER A 578 -7.29 52.02 -1.53
C SER A 578 -8.05 51.05 -2.46
N GLY A 579 -7.37 50.08 -3.07
CA GLY A 579 -7.93 49.15 -4.07
C GLY A 579 -8.64 47.92 -3.49
N TYR A 580 -9.55 47.34 -4.27
CA TYR A 580 -10.17 46.03 -3.99
C TYR A 580 -9.44 44.94 -4.75
N TYR A 581 -8.88 43.98 -4.02
CA TYR A 581 -8.17 42.83 -4.60
C TYR A 581 -9.00 41.57 -4.39
N TRP A 582 -9.14 40.77 -5.45
CA TRP A 582 -9.89 39.53 -5.41
C TRP A 582 -9.26 38.43 -6.25
N ILE A 583 -9.60 37.20 -5.95
CA ILE A 583 -9.20 35.99 -6.67
C ILE A 583 -10.43 35.17 -7.00
N GLY A 584 -10.47 34.56 -8.20
CA GLY A 584 -11.62 33.82 -8.69
C GLY A 584 -11.32 32.34 -8.92
N GLN A 585 -12.24 31.47 -8.53
CA GLN A 585 -12.20 30.02 -8.80
C GLN A 585 -13.42 29.60 -9.62
N TRP A 586 -13.22 28.81 -10.67
CA TRP A 586 -14.27 28.42 -11.60
C TRP A 586 -14.83 27.05 -11.30
N THR A 587 -16.13 26.86 -11.56
CA THR A 587 -16.74 25.54 -11.73
C THR A 587 -16.62 25.03 -13.16
N GLY A 588 -16.89 23.73 -13.33
CA GLY A 588 -16.98 23.03 -14.61
C GLY A 588 -17.80 23.80 -15.65
N TYR A 589 -17.41 23.79 -16.92
CA TYR A 589 -18.35 24.18 -17.98
C TYR A 589 -19.64 23.35 -17.91
N ASN A 590 -20.79 24.00 -18.09
CA ASN A 590 -22.13 23.40 -18.03
C ASN A 590 -22.54 22.76 -16.69
N THR A 591 -21.87 23.10 -15.59
CA THR A 591 -22.21 22.59 -14.24
C THR A 591 -23.35 23.34 -13.56
N ILE A 592 -23.65 24.55 -14.01
CA ILE A 592 -24.67 25.43 -13.43
C ILE A 592 -25.90 25.43 -14.31
N VAL A 593 -27.03 24.99 -13.77
CA VAL A 593 -28.27 24.74 -14.51
C VAL A 593 -29.34 25.78 -14.13
N PRO A 594 -29.95 26.48 -15.10
CA PRO A 594 -31.10 27.36 -14.84
C PRO A 594 -32.22 26.66 -14.05
N GLY A 595 -32.81 27.37 -13.11
CA GLY A 595 -33.85 26.87 -12.22
C GLY A 595 -33.35 26.10 -11.00
N ARG A 596 -32.04 25.82 -10.88
CA ARG A 596 -31.45 25.18 -9.69
C ARG A 596 -30.85 26.20 -8.72
N ARG A 597 -30.85 25.84 -7.44
CA ARG A 597 -30.23 26.62 -6.37
C ARG A 597 -28.83 26.12 -6.09
N TYR A 598 -27.91 27.04 -5.87
CA TYR A 598 -26.52 26.75 -5.53
C TYR A 598 -26.12 27.50 -4.26
N LYS A 599 -25.27 26.87 -3.45
CA LYS A 599 -24.64 27.44 -2.26
C LYS A 599 -23.14 27.57 -2.50
N PHE A 600 -22.57 28.65 -2.00
CA PHE A 600 -21.13 28.89 -2.00
C PHE A 600 -20.67 29.43 -0.64
N GLN A 601 -19.43 29.12 -0.26
CA GLN A 601 -18.88 29.52 1.03
C GLN A 601 -17.34 29.56 1.02
N ALA A 602 -16.77 30.34 1.94
CA ALA A 602 -15.35 30.30 2.29
C ALA A 602 -15.15 30.78 3.73
N TRP A 603 -14.16 30.22 4.43
CA TRP A 603 -13.68 30.81 5.68
C TRP A 603 -12.73 31.94 5.37
N CYS A 604 -12.87 33.06 6.08
CA CYS A 604 -11.95 34.18 5.98
C CYS A 604 -11.43 34.62 7.34
N LYS A 605 -10.21 35.14 7.37
CA LYS A 605 -9.63 35.82 8.53
C LYS A 605 -8.95 37.09 8.06
N THR A 606 -9.08 38.17 8.81
CA THR A 606 -8.48 39.47 8.46
C THR A 606 -7.52 39.93 9.56
N SER A 607 -6.42 40.57 9.17
CA SER A 607 -5.46 41.15 10.12
C SER A 607 -5.95 42.46 10.75
N ASN A 608 -7.02 43.04 10.21
CA ASN A 608 -7.62 44.28 10.68
C ASN A 608 -9.14 44.28 10.41
N PRO A 609 -9.99 43.97 11.40
CA PRO A 609 -11.42 43.79 11.18
C PRO A 609 -12.22 45.09 11.02
N SER A 610 -11.63 46.27 11.24
CA SER A 610 -12.38 47.55 11.28
C SER A 610 -12.51 48.28 9.92
N GLY A 611 -11.87 47.80 8.85
CA GLY A 611 -11.99 48.34 7.49
C GLY A 611 -12.79 47.40 6.58
N ALA A 612 -13.88 47.90 5.98
CA ALA A 612 -14.85 47.21 5.09
C ALA A 612 -14.43 45.78 4.69
N GLY A 613 -14.77 44.81 5.54
CA GLY A 613 -14.14 43.49 5.65
C GLY A 613 -14.17 42.60 4.40
N ALA A 614 -13.58 41.41 4.53
CA ALA A 614 -13.52 40.42 3.46
C ALA A 614 -14.91 39.98 2.98
N GLN A 615 -15.04 39.69 1.68
CA GLN A 615 -16.31 39.31 1.05
C GLN A 615 -16.11 38.11 0.10
N ILE A 616 -17.19 37.40 -0.19
CA ILE A 616 -17.23 36.44 -1.30
C ILE A 616 -18.43 36.72 -2.19
N GLN A 617 -18.29 36.49 -3.49
CA GLN A 617 -19.39 36.58 -4.43
C GLN A 617 -19.33 35.47 -5.48
N ALA A 618 -20.49 34.98 -5.87
CA ALA A 618 -20.66 34.04 -6.96
C ALA A 618 -21.04 34.80 -8.23
N VAL A 619 -20.27 34.62 -9.29
CA VAL A 619 -20.47 35.24 -10.60
C VAL A 619 -20.90 34.18 -11.60
N LEU A 620 -22.10 34.32 -12.16
CA LEU A 620 -22.66 33.41 -13.14
C LEU A 620 -22.23 33.82 -14.55
N SER A 621 -21.81 32.85 -15.37
CA SER A 621 -21.40 33.07 -16.76
C SER A 621 -21.74 31.88 -17.66
N ARG A 622 -22.23 32.14 -18.88
CA ARG A 622 -22.40 31.10 -19.90
C ARG A 622 -21.11 30.72 -20.61
N TYR A 623 -20.30 31.71 -21.01
CA TYR A 623 -19.10 31.54 -21.84
C TYR A 623 -17.97 32.48 -21.37
N GLY A 624 -16.87 31.93 -20.84
CA GLY A 624 -15.68 32.72 -20.50
C GLY A 624 -15.87 33.69 -19.33
N GLU A 625 -15.47 34.96 -19.51
CA GLU A 625 -15.45 36.01 -18.48
C GLU A 625 -16.69 36.93 -18.47
N SER A 626 -17.68 36.71 -19.33
CA SER A 626 -18.88 37.57 -19.35
C SER A 626 -19.70 37.38 -18.08
N VAL A 627 -19.92 38.47 -17.34
CA VAL A 627 -20.69 38.48 -16.08
C VAL A 627 -22.17 38.62 -16.40
N ASP A 628 -22.95 37.56 -16.18
CA ASP A 628 -24.40 37.56 -16.44
C ASP A 628 -25.22 37.87 -15.16
N ALA A 629 -24.72 37.46 -13.99
CA ALA A 629 -25.29 37.82 -12.68
C ALA A 629 -24.27 37.63 -11.54
N VAL A 630 -24.50 38.33 -10.42
CA VAL A 630 -23.66 38.25 -9.21
C VAL A 630 -24.54 37.99 -7.99
N VAL A 631 -24.14 37.01 -7.17
CA VAL A 631 -24.78 36.68 -5.89
C VAL A 631 -23.77 36.93 -4.77
N GLN A 632 -24.13 37.74 -3.78
CA GLN A 632 -23.27 38.09 -2.66
C GLN A 632 -23.34 37.05 -1.54
N GLY A 633 -22.21 36.76 -0.91
CA GLY A 633 -22.12 36.01 0.33
C GLY A 633 -21.97 36.92 1.55
N TYR A 634 -22.48 36.47 2.69
CA TYR A 634 -22.50 37.23 3.94
C TYR A 634 -21.88 36.43 5.08
N PRO A 635 -21.38 37.09 6.14
CA PRO A 635 -20.94 36.44 7.36
C PRO A 635 -22.06 35.68 8.04
N VAL A 636 -21.82 34.41 8.39
CA VAL A 636 -22.81 33.55 9.07
C VAL A 636 -22.33 33.08 10.44
N LEU A 637 -21.02 32.87 10.60
CA LEU A 637 -20.43 32.40 11.85
C LEU A 637 -19.04 33.01 12.04
N THR A 638 -18.75 33.54 13.22
CA THR A 638 -17.39 33.97 13.59
C THR A 638 -16.92 33.16 14.79
N THR A 639 -15.74 32.58 14.67
CA THR A 639 -15.11 31.74 15.70
C THR A 639 -14.35 32.60 16.71
N SER A 640 -14.09 32.03 17.90
CA SER A 640 -13.23 32.64 18.91
C SER A 640 -11.79 32.89 18.41
N SER A 641 -11.34 32.14 17.40
CA SER A 641 -10.03 32.28 16.76
C SER A 641 -9.96 33.36 15.67
N GLY A 642 -11.07 34.08 15.45
CA GLY A 642 -11.17 35.21 14.50
C GLY A 642 -11.39 34.80 13.04
N TRP A 643 -11.69 33.53 12.78
CA TRP A 643 -12.15 33.07 11.46
C TRP A 643 -13.66 33.26 11.33
N THR A 644 -14.07 33.80 10.18
CA THR A 644 -15.46 34.07 9.82
C THR A 644 -15.86 33.24 8.62
N LEU A 645 -16.94 32.48 8.72
CA LEU A 645 -17.54 31.78 7.60
C LEU A 645 -18.41 32.75 6.81
N LEU A 646 -18.03 32.99 5.56
CA LEU A 646 -18.84 33.70 4.59
C LEU A 646 -19.63 32.68 3.77
N GLN A 647 -20.93 32.87 3.60
CA GLN A 647 -21.78 32.01 2.78
C GLN A 647 -22.78 32.82 1.96
N GLY A 648 -23.09 32.33 0.77
CA GLY A 648 -24.21 32.81 -0.03
C GLY A 648 -24.90 31.68 -0.76
N TRP A 649 -26.10 31.95 -1.26
CA TRP A 649 -26.87 31.02 -2.08
C TRP A 649 -27.77 31.77 -3.03
N GLY A 650 -28.15 31.13 -4.13
CA GLY A 650 -29.08 31.71 -5.08
C GLY A 650 -29.63 30.68 -6.06
N THR A 651 -30.86 30.91 -6.50
CA THR A 651 -31.49 30.16 -7.60
C THR A 651 -31.13 30.83 -8.90
N VAL A 652 -30.54 30.07 -9.84
CA VAL A 652 -30.27 30.55 -11.19
C VAL A 652 -31.62 30.79 -11.87
N PRO A 653 -31.93 31.99 -12.38
CA PRO A 653 -33.21 32.25 -13.02
C PRO A 653 -33.48 31.24 -14.15
N SER A 654 -34.69 30.67 -14.20
CA SER A 654 -35.04 29.62 -15.18
C SER A 654 -34.97 30.11 -16.64
N SER A 655 -35.12 31.41 -16.87
CA SER A 655 -34.97 32.05 -18.18
C SER A 655 -33.52 32.40 -18.55
N MET A 656 -32.57 32.26 -17.61
CA MET A 656 -31.18 32.59 -17.84
C MET A 656 -30.60 31.69 -18.95
N TRP A 657 -29.82 32.32 -19.84
CA TRP A 657 -29.18 31.65 -20.98
C TRP A 657 -30.15 30.92 -21.95
N GLY A 658 -31.44 31.27 -21.93
CA GLY A 658 -32.46 30.59 -22.73
C GLY A 658 -32.70 29.14 -22.32
N GLY A 659 -32.46 28.81 -21.04
CA GLY A 659 -32.60 27.46 -20.48
C GLY A 659 -31.37 26.54 -20.66
N ALA A 660 -30.31 27.02 -21.31
CA ALA A 660 -29.05 26.30 -21.42
C ALA A 660 -28.22 26.35 -20.11
N SER A 661 -27.36 25.36 -19.87
CA SER A 661 -26.45 25.36 -18.71
C SER A 661 -25.24 26.28 -18.94
N GLY A 662 -24.59 26.69 -17.84
CA GLY A 662 -23.40 27.54 -17.82
C GLY A 662 -22.46 27.17 -16.67
N ARG A 663 -21.66 28.12 -16.17
CA ARG A 663 -20.72 27.92 -15.05
C ARG A 663 -20.75 29.07 -14.05
N MET A 664 -20.06 28.90 -12.92
CA MET A 664 -19.97 29.90 -11.86
C MET A 664 -18.50 30.14 -11.46
N ARG A 665 -18.16 31.40 -11.17
CA ARG A 665 -16.90 31.81 -10.54
C ARG A 665 -17.17 32.23 -9.10
N LEU A 666 -16.50 31.62 -8.14
CA LEU A 666 -16.46 32.12 -6.77
C LEU A 666 -15.31 33.10 -6.63
N GLU A 667 -15.61 34.37 -6.34
CA GLU A 667 -14.62 35.41 -6.10
C GLU A 667 -14.43 35.67 -4.61
N LEU A 668 -13.19 35.73 -4.17
CA LEU A 668 -12.77 35.97 -2.79
C LEU A 668 -12.13 37.36 -2.71
N HIS A 669 -12.78 38.30 -2.03
CA HIS A 669 -12.41 39.71 -1.99
C HIS A 669 -11.73 40.05 -0.66
N GLY A 670 -10.47 40.48 -0.71
CA GLY A 670 -9.71 40.89 0.46
C GLY A 670 -10.27 42.17 1.11
N ALA A 671 -10.13 42.29 2.43
CA ALA A 671 -10.48 43.50 3.17
C ALA A 671 -9.62 44.69 2.73
N ARG A 672 -10.21 45.90 2.65
CA ARG A 672 -9.52 47.10 2.13
C ARG A 672 -8.23 47.49 2.88
N ASN A 673 -8.18 47.28 4.19
CA ASN A 673 -7.10 47.76 5.05
C ASN A 673 -6.49 46.63 5.89
N GLY A 674 -5.90 45.62 5.27
CA GLY A 674 -5.20 44.55 5.97
C GLY A 674 -5.12 43.25 5.16
N THR A 675 -4.29 42.33 5.61
CA THR A 675 -4.16 41.02 4.97
C THR A 675 -5.39 40.17 5.27
N THR A 676 -5.89 39.49 4.25
CA THR A 676 -7.01 38.55 4.36
C THR A 676 -6.56 37.16 3.95
N TRP A 677 -6.91 36.15 4.72
CA TRP A 677 -6.69 34.74 4.40
C TRP A 677 -8.03 34.08 4.11
N PHE A 678 -8.11 33.35 3.01
CA PHE A 678 -9.25 32.52 2.66
C PHE A 678 -8.90 31.04 2.70
N ASP A 679 -9.77 30.25 3.31
CA ASP A 679 -9.62 28.81 3.45
C ASP A 679 -10.97 28.12 3.12
N ARG A 680 -10.90 26.92 2.54
CA ARG A 680 -12.06 26.10 2.14
C ARG A 680 -13.13 26.82 1.30
N ALA A 681 -12.72 27.42 0.19
CA ALA A 681 -13.66 27.88 -0.83
C ALA A 681 -14.43 26.69 -1.41
N TYR A 682 -15.75 26.80 -1.47
CA TYR A 682 -16.61 25.66 -1.76
C TYR A 682 -17.88 26.10 -2.48
N VAL A 683 -18.29 25.35 -3.51
CA VAL A 683 -19.52 25.55 -4.29
C VAL A 683 -20.24 24.21 -4.47
N CYS A 684 -21.55 24.17 -4.22
CA CYS A 684 -22.39 23.02 -4.59
C CYS A 684 -23.83 23.40 -4.92
N GLU A 685 -24.58 22.49 -5.53
CA GLU A 685 -26.04 22.58 -5.62
C GLU A 685 -26.69 22.45 -4.23
N ASP A 686 -27.73 23.24 -3.93
CA ASP A 686 -28.45 23.30 -2.65
C ASP A 686 -29.91 22.88 -2.87
N ASP A 687 -30.34 21.77 -2.28
CA ASP A 687 -31.66 21.15 -2.49
C ASP A 687 -32.76 21.65 -1.53
N ARG A 688 -32.47 22.68 -0.72
CA ARG A 688 -33.43 23.25 0.25
C ARG A 688 -34.40 24.25 -0.41
N SER A 689 -35.71 24.02 -0.25
CA SER A 689 -36.78 24.96 -0.62
C SER A 689 -36.98 26.04 0.46
N ASP A 690 -37.22 27.29 0.08
CA ASP A 690 -37.41 28.43 1.00
C ASP A 690 -38.47 28.13 2.08
N SER A 691 -38.05 27.97 3.34
CA SER A 691 -38.98 27.59 4.41
C SER A 691 -39.61 28.81 5.13
N PRO A 692 -40.94 28.87 5.29
CA PRO A 692 -41.65 30.00 5.90
C PRO A 692 -41.68 29.99 7.46
N VAL A 693 -40.96 29.09 8.14
CA VAL A 693 -41.03 28.91 9.61
C VAL A 693 -39.76 29.45 10.31
N SER A 694 -39.93 30.28 11.34
CA SER A 694 -38.80 30.80 12.13
C SER A 694 -38.21 29.76 13.09
N PRO A 695 -36.88 29.76 13.32
CA PRO A 695 -36.21 28.78 14.19
C PRO A 695 -36.60 28.93 15.68
N PRO A 696 -36.52 27.83 16.47
CA PRO A 696 -36.61 27.90 17.94
C PRO A 696 -35.57 28.87 18.52
N SER A 697 -35.91 29.64 19.54
CA SER A 697 -34.96 30.59 20.16
C SER A 697 -34.46 30.07 21.50
N SER A 698 -33.33 30.58 21.99
CA SER A 698 -32.76 30.21 23.30
C SER A 698 -32.54 28.70 23.47
N PHE A 699 -32.18 28.00 22.39
CA PHE A 699 -31.90 26.57 22.45
C PHE A 699 -30.59 26.31 23.21
N THR A 700 -30.68 25.51 24.26
CA THR A 700 -29.57 25.25 25.19
C THR A 700 -29.46 23.76 25.46
N ALA A 701 -28.24 23.31 25.76
CA ALA A 701 -27.92 21.95 26.17
C ALA A 701 -27.11 22.02 27.47
N THR A 702 -27.65 21.45 28.54
CA THR A 702 -27.06 21.47 29.88
C THR A 702 -26.56 20.07 30.23
N PRO A 703 -25.24 19.87 30.39
CA PRO A 703 -24.67 18.61 30.88
C PRO A 703 -25.25 18.14 32.22
N GLN A 704 -25.48 16.84 32.35
CA GLN A 704 -25.93 16.16 33.57
C GLN A 704 -25.19 14.82 33.75
N GLN A 705 -25.30 14.21 34.94
CA GLN A 705 -24.77 12.87 35.22
C GLN A 705 -25.40 11.86 34.23
N GLY A 706 -24.60 11.32 33.30
CA GLY A 706 -25.05 10.37 32.27
C GLY A 706 -26.04 10.91 31.20
N ALA A 707 -26.27 12.23 31.15
CA ALA A 707 -27.33 12.80 30.30
C ALA A 707 -27.04 14.25 29.85
N VAL A 708 -27.85 14.74 28.91
CA VAL A 708 -27.90 16.15 28.51
C VAL A 708 -29.35 16.65 28.52
N ALA A 709 -29.63 17.73 29.24
CA ALA A 709 -30.94 18.37 29.27
C ALA A 709 -31.02 19.51 28.24
N LEU A 710 -31.99 19.44 27.33
CA LEU A 710 -32.21 20.41 26.27
C LEU A 710 -33.42 21.29 26.58
N SER A 711 -33.32 22.60 26.31
CA SER A 711 -34.41 23.57 26.53
C SER A 711 -34.42 24.66 25.46
N TRP A 712 -35.59 25.07 24.98
CA TRP A 712 -35.78 26.15 23.99
C TRP A 712 -37.12 26.87 24.15
N ARG A 713 -37.25 28.01 23.47
CA ARG A 713 -38.48 28.80 23.37
C ARG A 713 -39.07 28.75 21.94
N ASN A 714 -40.34 28.36 21.84
CA ASN A 714 -41.05 28.18 20.57
C ASN A 714 -41.34 29.52 19.85
N PRO A 715 -41.34 29.56 18.51
CA PRO A 715 -41.49 30.78 17.71
C PRO A 715 -42.88 31.45 17.81
N PRO A 716 -43.01 32.76 17.48
CA PRO A 716 -44.17 33.58 17.88
C PRO A 716 -45.42 33.67 16.97
N ASN A 717 -45.48 33.30 15.67
CA ASN A 717 -46.66 33.68 14.83
C ASN A 717 -47.12 32.75 13.67
N PRO A 718 -48.44 32.76 13.28
CA PRO A 718 -49.07 32.05 12.14
C PRO A 718 -49.16 32.91 10.84
N PRO A 719 -49.50 32.34 9.64
CA PRO A 719 -50.78 31.67 9.35
C PRO A 719 -50.78 30.15 9.54
N TYR A 720 -49.66 29.56 9.95
CA TYR A 720 -49.55 28.15 10.28
C TYR A 720 -49.11 28.00 11.74
N SER A 721 -49.98 27.48 12.60
CA SER A 721 -49.69 27.18 14.00
C SER A 721 -48.64 26.05 14.05
N PRO A 722 -47.52 26.15 14.79
CA PRO A 722 -46.54 25.07 14.81
C PRO A 722 -47.13 23.84 15.50
N THR A 723 -46.85 22.66 14.96
CA THR A 723 -47.20 21.38 15.59
C THR A 723 -45.94 20.63 16.02
N GLY A 724 -44.96 21.35 16.59
CA GLY A 724 -43.82 20.75 17.29
C GLY A 724 -42.46 21.34 16.94
N THR A 725 -41.45 20.90 17.69
CA THR A 725 -40.03 21.11 17.39
C THR A 725 -39.34 19.75 17.38
N VAL A 726 -38.79 19.39 16.22
CA VAL A 726 -37.97 18.19 16.11
C VAL A 726 -36.55 18.51 16.54
N ILE A 727 -36.04 17.71 17.47
CA ILE A 727 -34.68 17.74 17.94
C ILE A 727 -33.95 16.58 17.29
N VAL A 728 -32.93 16.92 16.50
CA VAL A 728 -32.03 15.95 15.88
C VAL A 728 -30.69 16.10 16.55
N TYR A 729 -29.96 15.00 16.66
CA TYR A 729 -28.58 15.03 17.13
C TYR A 729 -27.67 14.17 16.27
N ARG A 730 -26.38 14.51 16.32
CA ARG A 730 -25.28 13.68 15.86
C ARG A 730 -24.13 13.80 16.86
N THR A 731 -23.14 12.93 16.73
CA THR A 731 -21.92 12.97 17.56
C THR A 731 -20.71 13.56 16.83
N ASP A 732 -20.84 13.89 15.54
CA ASP A 732 -19.75 14.35 14.68
C ASP A 732 -19.85 15.83 14.26
N ARG A 733 -21.06 16.37 14.10
CA ARG A 733 -21.35 17.77 13.74
C ARG A 733 -22.80 18.14 14.01
N TYR A 734 -23.14 19.43 13.95
CA TYR A 734 -24.54 19.84 14.00
C TYR A 734 -25.38 19.25 12.83
N PRO A 735 -26.56 18.67 13.11
CA PRO A 735 -27.55 18.34 12.09
C PRO A 735 -27.96 19.56 11.28
N LEU A 736 -27.98 19.48 9.95
CA LEU A 736 -28.36 20.60 9.09
C LEU A 736 -29.80 20.49 8.56
N SER A 737 -30.44 19.33 8.75
CA SER A 737 -31.84 19.08 8.43
C SER A 737 -32.50 18.17 9.47
N PRO A 738 -33.83 18.11 9.52
CA PRO A 738 -34.61 17.18 10.35
C PRO A 738 -34.30 15.69 10.14
N THR A 739 -33.71 15.34 8.99
CA THR A 739 -33.33 13.96 8.64
C THR A 739 -31.81 13.73 8.73
N ASP A 740 -31.04 14.77 9.04
CA ASP A 740 -29.58 14.73 9.10
C ASP A 740 -29.08 14.37 10.50
N GLY A 741 -29.36 13.14 10.93
CA GLY A 741 -28.95 12.63 12.23
C GLY A 741 -30.02 11.75 12.85
N ILE A 742 -29.89 11.50 14.15
CA ILE A 742 -30.87 10.72 14.90
C ILE A 742 -31.88 11.70 15.50
N VAL A 743 -33.16 11.48 15.22
CA VAL A 743 -34.24 12.23 15.87
C VAL A 743 -34.29 11.81 17.33
N LEU A 744 -33.96 12.74 18.23
CA LEU A 744 -34.10 12.53 19.67
C LEU A 744 -35.58 12.57 20.08
N ALA A 745 -36.28 13.61 19.65
CA ALA A 745 -37.69 13.82 19.98
C ALA A 745 -38.32 14.82 19.01
N ASP A 746 -39.62 14.69 18.80
CA ASP A 746 -40.45 15.74 18.23
C ASP A 746 -41.45 16.19 19.31
N VAL A 747 -41.24 17.41 19.83
CA VAL A 747 -41.90 17.88 21.04
C VAL A 747 -42.98 18.91 20.67
N PRO A 748 -44.26 18.62 20.89
CA PRO A 748 -45.34 19.59 20.72
C PRO A 748 -45.12 20.82 21.61
N GLY A 749 -45.43 22.02 21.11
CA GLY A 749 -45.24 23.27 21.86
C GLY A 749 -46.14 24.39 21.35
N SER A 750 -46.67 25.19 22.28
CA SER A 750 -47.47 26.37 21.93
C SER A 750 -46.56 27.55 21.56
N PRO A 751 -47.01 28.49 20.71
CA PRO A 751 -46.24 29.69 20.39
C PRO A 751 -45.77 30.41 21.65
N ASN A 752 -44.52 30.90 21.64
CA ASN A 752 -43.90 31.62 22.76
C ASN A 752 -43.70 30.83 24.07
N SER A 753 -44.06 29.54 24.15
CA SER A 753 -43.82 28.72 25.33
C SER A 753 -42.38 28.18 25.36
N THR A 754 -41.93 27.73 26.55
CA THR A 754 -40.67 26.98 26.70
C THR A 754 -40.96 25.48 26.63
N SER A 755 -40.12 24.74 25.91
CA SER A 755 -40.16 23.28 25.79
C SER A 755 -38.80 22.70 26.16
N SER A 756 -38.76 21.44 26.62
CA SER A 756 -37.52 20.76 27.00
C SER A 756 -37.59 19.25 26.77
N VAL A 757 -36.43 18.60 26.63
CA VAL A 757 -36.28 17.14 26.55
C VAL A 757 -34.93 16.72 27.14
N ALA A 758 -34.86 15.57 27.80
CA ALA A 758 -33.61 15.00 28.29
C ALA A 758 -33.13 13.87 27.37
N HIS A 759 -31.84 13.89 27.01
CA HIS A 759 -31.17 12.83 26.27
C HIS A 759 -30.38 11.97 27.25
N THR A 760 -30.77 10.70 27.40
CA THR A 760 -30.18 9.72 28.34
C THR A 760 -29.53 8.56 27.59
N GLY A 761 -28.74 7.74 28.27
CA GLY A 761 -28.01 6.61 27.65
C GLY A 761 -26.84 7.07 26.77
N LEU A 762 -26.24 8.20 27.11
CA LEU A 762 -25.17 8.82 26.35
C LEU A 762 -23.80 8.24 26.71
N ARG A 763 -22.85 8.31 25.78
CA ARG A 763 -21.45 7.98 26.05
C ARG A 763 -20.79 9.14 26.78
N ILE A 764 -20.18 8.85 27.93
CA ILE A 764 -19.47 9.85 28.75
C ILE A 764 -18.26 10.40 27.99
N GLY A 765 -18.09 11.72 28.02
CA GLY A 765 -17.02 12.41 27.29
C GLY A 765 -17.23 12.55 25.77
N GLU A 766 -18.32 12.00 25.23
CA GLU A 766 -18.70 12.19 23.82
C GLU A 766 -19.53 13.48 23.69
N ARG A 767 -19.16 14.35 22.75
CA ARG A 767 -19.93 15.56 22.47
C ARG A 767 -21.11 15.25 21.57
N TYR A 768 -22.30 15.67 22.00
CA TYR A 768 -23.52 15.56 21.23
C TYR A 768 -23.91 16.92 20.68
N TYR A 769 -24.01 17.01 19.36
CA TYR A 769 -24.40 18.20 18.62
C TYR A 769 -25.88 18.11 18.28
N TYR A 770 -26.66 19.05 18.80
CA TYR A 770 -28.10 19.10 18.64
C TYR A 770 -28.51 20.20 17.68
N ALA A 771 -29.54 19.94 16.88
CA ALA A 771 -30.26 20.95 16.13
C ALA A 771 -31.77 20.84 16.38
N ALA A 772 -32.41 21.98 16.58
CA ALA A 772 -33.84 22.10 16.79
C ALA A 772 -34.50 22.75 15.57
N PHE A 773 -35.54 22.12 15.02
CA PHE A 773 -36.29 22.60 13.86
C PHE A 773 -37.78 22.70 14.20
N ALA A 774 -38.35 23.89 14.14
CA ALA A 774 -39.80 24.10 14.31
C ALA A 774 -40.54 23.71 13.02
N HIS A 775 -41.76 23.16 13.11
CA HIS A 775 -42.56 22.72 11.94
C HIS A 775 -44.07 22.89 12.13
N THR A 776 -44.84 22.72 11.03
CA THR A 776 -46.31 22.86 10.96
C THR A 776 -46.99 21.62 10.36
N ALA A 777 -48.30 21.41 10.63
CA ALA A 777 -49.04 20.26 10.12
C ALA A 777 -49.38 20.37 8.60
N GLY A 778 -48.83 19.47 7.78
CA GLY A 778 -48.92 19.45 6.31
C GLY A 778 -47.63 18.92 5.68
N PRO A 779 -47.41 18.94 4.35
CA PRO A 779 -46.11 18.60 3.76
C PRO A 779 -45.03 19.44 4.45
N ALA A 780 -44.13 18.78 5.18
CA ALA A 780 -43.44 19.35 6.32
C ALA A 780 -42.47 20.49 5.95
N ASN A 781 -42.85 21.73 6.29
CA ASN A 781 -41.99 22.90 6.22
C ASN A 781 -41.27 23.08 7.57
N TYR A 782 -39.99 22.76 7.61
CA TYR A 782 -39.15 22.90 8.81
C TYR A 782 -38.40 24.23 8.80
N SER A 783 -38.26 24.87 9.96
CA SER A 783 -37.44 26.08 10.11
C SER A 783 -35.96 25.81 9.80
N ASP A 784 -35.19 26.89 9.70
CA ASP A 784 -33.73 26.79 9.89
C ASP A 784 -33.41 26.18 11.28
N PRO A 785 -32.22 25.55 11.44
CA PRO A 785 -31.83 24.95 12.71
C PRO A 785 -31.44 25.98 13.77
N SER A 786 -31.76 25.67 15.02
CA SER A 786 -31.08 26.23 16.20
C SER A 786 -30.18 25.20 16.84
N PHE A 787 -28.97 25.60 17.22
CA PHE A 787 -27.92 24.68 17.63
C PHE A 787 -27.62 24.73 19.13
N ALA A 788 -27.35 23.57 19.72
CA ALA A 788 -26.83 23.45 21.08
C ALA A 788 -25.89 22.23 21.16
N VAL A 789 -24.90 22.26 22.05
CA VAL A 789 -23.95 21.16 22.25
C VAL A 789 -23.87 20.82 23.73
N GLY A 790 -23.87 19.53 24.04
CA GLY A 790 -23.74 19.04 25.41
C GLY A 790 -22.89 17.78 25.45
N GLU A 791 -22.15 17.63 26.54
CA GLU A 791 -21.27 16.49 26.82
C GLU A 791 -21.69 15.93 28.20
N PRO A 792 -22.15 14.68 28.29
CA PRO A 792 -22.49 14.07 29.57
C PRO A 792 -21.21 13.79 30.37
N PHE A 793 -21.32 13.84 31.70
CA PHE A 793 -20.21 13.53 32.60
C PHE A 793 -20.56 12.38 33.55
N ASP A 794 -19.53 11.72 34.08
CA ASP A 794 -19.63 10.71 35.12
C ASP A 794 -18.57 10.98 36.20
N THR A 795 -19.03 11.06 37.45
CA THR A 795 -18.20 11.27 38.64
C THR A 795 -18.30 10.12 39.66
N THR A 796 -19.02 9.05 39.33
CA THR A 796 -19.29 7.91 40.21
C THR A 796 -18.51 6.68 39.76
N GLY A 797 -18.13 5.82 40.71
CA GLY A 797 -17.44 4.56 40.41
C GLY A 797 -18.42 3.39 40.23
N PRO A 798 -17.96 2.26 39.64
CA PRO A 798 -18.80 1.09 39.41
C PRO A 798 -19.24 0.47 40.74
N SER A 799 -20.39 -0.23 40.76
CA SER A 799 -20.83 -0.99 41.93
C SER A 799 -19.73 -1.97 42.39
N VAL A 800 -19.63 -2.27 43.69
CA VAL A 800 -18.66 -3.27 44.17
C VAL A 800 -18.93 -4.63 43.53
N PRO A 801 -17.94 -5.31 42.90
CA PRO A 801 -18.14 -6.62 42.28
C PRO A 801 -18.67 -7.67 43.25
N SER A 802 -19.70 -8.40 42.84
CA SER A 802 -20.18 -9.60 43.56
C SER A 802 -19.46 -10.82 43.01
N VAL A 803 -18.58 -11.48 43.79
CA VAL A 803 -17.70 -12.57 43.32
C VAL A 803 -18.14 -13.91 43.90
N THR A 804 -18.33 -14.92 43.05
CA THR A 804 -18.75 -16.28 43.40
C THR A 804 -17.72 -17.29 42.90
N ASP A 805 -17.15 -18.10 43.80
CA ASP A 805 -16.30 -19.25 43.45
C ASP A 805 -17.12 -20.55 43.33
N ASP A 806 -16.48 -21.67 42.93
CA ASP A 806 -17.15 -22.97 42.71
C ASP A 806 -17.66 -23.66 43.99
N GLY A 807 -17.74 -22.92 45.11
CA GLY A 807 -18.26 -23.38 46.39
C GLY A 807 -17.15 -23.62 47.42
N ALA A 808 -17.50 -24.30 48.51
CA ALA A 808 -16.62 -24.39 49.68
C ALA A 808 -15.35 -25.24 49.47
N TYR A 809 -15.34 -26.18 48.51
CA TYR A 809 -14.23 -27.12 48.31
C TYR A 809 -13.95 -27.43 46.84
N THR A 810 -12.68 -27.64 46.49
CA THR A 810 -12.24 -28.18 45.19
C THR A 810 -11.29 -29.36 45.38
N ARG A 811 -11.28 -30.32 44.45
CA ARG A 811 -10.25 -31.37 44.37
C ARG A 811 -9.14 -31.02 43.39
N SER A 812 -9.28 -29.92 42.65
CA SER A 812 -8.26 -29.47 41.73
C SER A 812 -7.09 -28.88 42.50
N GLN A 813 -5.91 -29.42 42.26
CA GLN A 813 -4.66 -28.89 42.81
C GLN A 813 -3.98 -27.90 41.86
N ASN A 814 -4.58 -27.65 40.70
CA ASN A 814 -3.96 -26.83 39.65
C ASN A 814 -4.88 -25.79 39.01
N THR A 815 -6.18 -25.81 39.30
CA THR A 815 -7.17 -24.97 38.62
C THR A 815 -8.21 -24.45 39.61
N LEU A 816 -8.46 -23.14 39.58
CA LEU A 816 -9.55 -22.48 40.29
C LEU A 816 -10.43 -21.70 39.31
N HIS A 817 -11.72 -21.60 39.62
CA HIS A 817 -12.67 -20.82 38.84
C HIS A 817 -13.53 -19.92 39.74
N ALA A 818 -13.89 -18.75 39.20
CA ALA A 818 -14.84 -17.82 39.80
C ALA A 818 -15.57 -17.01 38.72
N SER A 819 -16.76 -16.54 39.06
CA SER A 819 -17.58 -15.61 38.27
C SER A 819 -18.00 -14.39 39.08
N TRP A 820 -18.37 -13.29 38.42
CA TRP A 820 -18.75 -12.05 39.08
C TRP A 820 -19.72 -11.18 38.27
N SER A 821 -20.35 -10.23 38.95
CA SER A 821 -21.17 -9.18 38.34
C SER A 821 -20.92 -7.81 38.96
N SER A 822 -21.07 -6.76 38.15
CA SER A 822 -20.95 -5.35 38.52
C SER A 822 -21.65 -4.47 37.48
N PHE A 823 -22.07 -3.27 37.87
CA PHE A 823 -22.81 -2.33 37.04
C PHE A 823 -22.31 -0.90 37.22
N ASP A 824 -22.37 -0.14 36.13
CA ASP A 824 -22.12 1.30 36.07
C ASP A 824 -23.03 1.86 34.97
N PRO A 825 -24.16 2.50 35.30
CA PRO A 825 -25.16 2.90 34.31
C PRO A 825 -24.75 4.11 33.46
N GLU A 826 -23.78 4.90 33.89
CA GLU A 826 -23.34 6.11 33.20
C GLU A 826 -22.24 5.85 32.16
N SER A 827 -21.12 5.26 32.56
CA SER A 827 -19.96 5.03 31.69
C SER A 827 -19.73 3.57 31.33
N GLY A 828 -20.44 2.63 31.98
CA GLY A 828 -20.28 1.21 31.76
C GLY A 828 -18.93 0.68 32.27
N ILE A 829 -18.77 -0.64 32.28
CA ILE A 829 -17.53 -1.27 32.74
C ILE A 829 -16.65 -1.55 31.52
N ILE A 830 -15.39 -1.10 31.56
CA ILE A 830 -14.42 -1.27 30.47
C ILE A 830 -13.45 -2.43 30.71
N GLY A 831 -13.37 -2.93 31.95
CA GLY A 831 -12.52 -4.07 32.24
C GLY A 831 -12.62 -4.56 33.67
N TYR A 832 -12.29 -5.84 33.81
CA TYR A 832 -12.07 -6.53 35.06
C TYR A 832 -10.61 -7.00 35.17
N GLU A 833 -10.11 -6.96 36.38
CA GLU A 833 -8.90 -7.67 36.79
C GLU A 833 -9.26 -8.64 37.91
N TYR A 834 -8.59 -9.79 37.98
CA TYR A 834 -8.68 -10.70 39.11
C TYR A 834 -7.32 -10.96 39.73
N ALA A 835 -7.31 -11.28 41.02
CA ALA A 835 -6.16 -11.80 41.74
C ALA A 835 -6.60 -13.00 42.59
N ILE A 836 -5.66 -13.88 42.91
CA ILE A 836 -5.89 -15.01 43.81
C ILE A 836 -4.90 -14.92 44.96
N GLY A 837 -5.39 -15.10 46.18
CA GLY A 837 -4.55 -15.15 47.36
C GLY A 837 -5.02 -16.15 48.40
N THR A 838 -4.18 -16.40 49.38
CA THR A 838 -4.49 -17.28 50.53
C THR A 838 -5.26 -16.57 51.66
N ALA A 839 -5.49 -15.26 51.51
CA ALA A 839 -6.35 -14.44 52.36
C ALA A 839 -7.14 -13.43 51.51
N ILE A 840 -8.27 -12.93 52.04
CA ILE A 840 -9.10 -11.91 51.36
C ILE A 840 -8.24 -10.68 51.02
N GLY A 841 -8.24 -10.29 49.75
CA GLY A 841 -7.47 -9.16 49.22
C GLY A 841 -5.98 -9.41 49.00
N SER A 842 -5.47 -10.58 49.39
CA SER A 842 -4.10 -10.98 49.06
C SER A 842 -3.97 -11.38 47.59
N THR A 843 -2.77 -11.18 47.04
CA THR A 843 -2.43 -11.51 45.64
C THR A 843 -1.18 -12.38 45.55
N ASP A 844 -0.91 -13.15 46.61
CA ASP A 844 0.29 -13.97 46.80
C ASP A 844 0.35 -15.22 45.91
N VAL A 845 -0.77 -15.60 45.29
CA VAL A 845 -0.86 -16.79 44.41
C VAL A 845 -0.93 -16.36 42.95
N VAL A 846 -1.79 -15.38 42.64
CA VAL A 846 -1.89 -14.75 41.32
C VAL A 846 -2.00 -13.24 41.53
N PRO A 847 -1.08 -12.43 40.97
CA PRO A 847 -1.18 -10.97 41.01
C PRO A 847 -2.37 -10.48 40.17
N TRP A 848 -2.75 -9.20 40.31
CA TRP A 848 -3.79 -8.58 39.48
C TRP A 848 -3.54 -8.86 38.00
N THR A 849 -4.44 -9.62 37.41
CA THR A 849 -4.36 -10.13 36.06
C THR A 849 -5.60 -9.65 35.29
N PRO A 850 -5.43 -8.92 34.18
CA PRO A 850 -6.55 -8.42 33.39
C PRO A 850 -7.28 -9.56 32.67
N VAL A 851 -8.61 -9.50 32.66
CA VAL A 851 -9.48 -10.47 31.95
C VAL A 851 -10.44 -9.79 30.99
N GLY A 852 -10.22 -8.49 30.73
CA GLY A 852 -11.07 -7.70 29.84
C GLY A 852 -12.50 -7.62 30.37
N LEU A 853 -13.49 -7.80 29.51
CA LEU A 853 -14.91 -7.78 29.88
C LEU A 853 -15.46 -9.14 30.33
N ASN A 854 -14.60 -10.17 30.45
CA ASN A 854 -15.04 -11.47 30.93
C ASN A 854 -15.53 -11.35 32.36
N THR A 855 -16.67 -11.98 32.64
CA THR A 855 -17.30 -12.01 33.96
C THR A 855 -17.00 -13.31 34.72
N GLN A 856 -16.08 -14.13 34.21
CA GLN A 856 -15.60 -15.34 34.86
C GLN A 856 -14.21 -15.71 34.36
N VAL A 857 -13.48 -16.50 35.16
CA VAL A 857 -12.16 -17.02 34.78
C VAL A 857 -11.94 -18.41 35.36
N SER A 858 -11.38 -19.31 34.55
CA SER A 858 -10.77 -20.57 35.00
C SER A 858 -9.26 -20.45 34.90
N ARG A 859 -8.56 -20.35 36.03
CA ARG A 859 -7.10 -20.22 36.07
C ARG A 859 -6.46 -21.56 36.37
N SER A 860 -5.89 -22.18 35.34
CA SER A 860 -5.10 -23.42 35.42
C SER A 860 -3.60 -23.14 35.58
N GLY A 861 -2.82 -24.19 35.86
CA GLY A 861 -1.36 -24.10 36.06
C GLY A 861 -0.94 -23.56 37.43
N LEU A 862 -1.86 -23.56 38.40
CA LEU A 862 -1.59 -23.16 39.77
C LEU A 862 -0.89 -24.29 40.54
N LEU A 863 -0.15 -23.94 41.59
CA LEU A 863 0.40 -24.87 42.56
C LEU A 863 -0.41 -24.77 43.85
N LEU A 864 -1.54 -25.48 43.92
CA LEU A 864 -2.47 -25.39 45.04
C LEU A 864 -2.17 -26.46 46.09
N ALA A 865 -2.05 -26.05 47.35
CA ALA A 865 -1.74 -26.92 48.46
C ALA A 865 -3.00 -27.48 49.12
N ASN A 866 -3.00 -28.77 49.43
CA ASN A 866 -4.09 -29.42 50.15
C ASN A 866 -4.32 -28.76 51.52
N GLY A 867 -5.57 -28.52 51.85
CA GLY A 867 -5.99 -27.91 53.12
C GLY A 867 -5.93 -26.38 53.14
N VAL A 868 -5.42 -25.73 52.09
CA VAL A 868 -5.37 -24.26 51.97
C VAL A 868 -6.66 -23.75 51.32
N THR A 869 -7.16 -22.60 51.81
CA THR A 869 -8.28 -21.86 51.23
C THR A 869 -7.75 -20.72 50.38
N TYR A 870 -8.29 -20.57 49.18
CA TYR A 870 -7.93 -19.53 48.21
C TYR A 870 -9.13 -18.60 47.96
N TYR A 871 -8.86 -17.31 47.79
CA TYR A 871 -9.87 -16.27 47.60
C TYR A 871 -9.63 -15.55 46.28
N PHE A 872 -10.70 -15.32 45.52
CA PHE A 872 -10.65 -14.41 44.38
C PHE A 872 -10.89 -12.98 44.84
N SER A 873 -10.07 -12.06 44.33
CA SER A 873 -10.31 -10.62 44.39
C SER A 873 -10.59 -10.13 42.98
N VAL A 874 -11.66 -9.37 42.76
CA VAL A 874 -12.04 -8.85 41.44
C VAL A 874 -12.15 -7.35 41.51
N ARG A 875 -11.50 -6.64 40.57
CA ARG A 875 -11.57 -5.19 40.41
C ARG A 875 -12.35 -4.87 39.14
N ALA A 876 -13.42 -4.10 39.26
CA ALA A 876 -14.13 -3.52 38.11
C ALA A 876 -13.63 -2.09 37.90
N THR A 877 -13.42 -1.70 36.64
CA THR A 877 -13.08 -0.33 36.25
C THR A 877 -14.10 0.18 35.25
N ASN A 878 -14.68 1.36 35.51
CA ASN A 878 -15.65 1.98 34.62
C ASN A 878 -15.00 2.83 33.52
N GLY A 879 -15.81 3.36 32.60
CA GLY A 879 -15.35 4.10 31.42
C GLY A 879 -14.60 5.39 31.71
N VAL A 880 -14.68 5.93 32.92
CA VAL A 880 -13.91 7.11 33.38
C VAL A 880 -12.69 6.76 34.23
N GLY A 881 -12.38 5.48 34.40
CA GLY A 881 -11.18 5.00 35.09
C GLY A 881 -11.30 4.90 36.61
N LEU A 882 -12.53 4.97 37.15
CA LEU A 882 -12.80 4.71 38.57
C LEU A 882 -12.97 3.20 38.79
N SER A 883 -12.49 2.69 39.94
CA SER A 883 -12.50 1.26 40.23
C SER A 883 -13.03 0.92 41.61
N THR A 884 -13.65 -0.25 41.73
CA THR A 884 -14.06 -0.87 43.00
C THR A 884 -13.64 -2.33 43.04
N VAL A 885 -13.46 -2.89 44.25
CA VAL A 885 -12.95 -4.26 44.46
C VAL A 885 -13.91 -5.09 45.31
N GLY A 886 -14.24 -6.29 44.83
CA GLY A 886 -15.02 -7.31 45.52
C GLY A 886 -14.24 -8.61 45.74
N TYR A 887 -14.72 -9.47 46.64
CA TYR A 887 -14.02 -10.68 47.06
C TYR A 887 -14.95 -11.89 47.10
N SER A 888 -14.43 -13.08 46.81
CA SER A 888 -15.15 -14.33 47.04
C SER A 888 -15.14 -14.74 48.51
N ASN A 889 -16.00 -15.68 48.89
CA ASN A 889 -16.05 -16.25 50.24
C ASN A 889 -14.98 -17.33 50.49
N GLY A 890 -14.30 -17.80 49.44
CA GLY A 890 -13.10 -18.63 49.50
C GLY A 890 -13.38 -20.13 49.29
N ILE A 891 -12.47 -20.78 48.57
CA ILE A 891 -12.55 -22.20 48.20
C ILE A 891 -11.35 -23.01 48.73
N LYS A 892 -11.62 -24.13 49.41
CA LYS A 892 -10.60 -24.96 50.05
C LYS A 892 -10.19 -26.17 49.22
N VAL A 893 -8.89 -26.42 49.05
CA VAL A 893 -8.40 -27.61 48.34
C VAL A 893 -8.50 -28.85 49.24
N ALA A 894 -9.32 -29.81 48.84
CA ALA A 894 -9.47 -31.09 49.53
C ALA A 894 -8.29 -32.02 49.23
N ALA A 895 -7.80 -32.73 50.24
CA ALA A 895 -6.82 -33.80 50.05
C ALA A 895 -7.41 -34.93 49.19
N PRO A 896 -6.61 -35.64 48.36
CA PRO A 896 -7.10 -36.73 47.55
C PRO A 896 -7.65 -37.86 48.44
N ALA A 897 -8.97 -37.94 48.56
CA ALA A 897 -9.65 -39.16 48.95
C ALA A 897 -9.84 -40.00 47.67
N ALA A 898 -9.23 -41.17 47.63
CA ALA A 898 -9.32 -42.10 46.51
C ALA A 898 -10.79 -42.47 46.23
N THR A 899 -11.31 -42.14 45.04
CA THR A 899 -12.35 -42.94 44.37
C THR A 899 -12.50 -42.60 42.88
N VAL A 900 -12.63 -43.66 42.09
CA VAL A 900 -12.80 -43.75 40.63
C VAL A 900 -14.25 -43.50 40.20
N GLY A 901 -14.45 -42.88 39.02
CA GLY A 901 -15.62 -43.05 38.16
C GLY A 901 -16.81 -42.11 38.34
N GLN A 902 -17.02 -41.18 37.40
CA GLN A 902 -18.36 -40.76 36.99
C GLN A 902 -18.45 -40.60 35.47
N VAL A 903 -19.35 -41.39 34.88
CA VAL A 903 -19.79 -41.30 33.49
C VAL A 903 -20.73 -40.10 33.34
N LYS A 904 -20.57 -39.32 32.26
CA LYS A 904 -21.53 -38.26 31.90
C LYS A 904 -22.48 -38.79 30.83
N ALA A 905 -23.76 -38.95 31.18
CA ALA A 905 -24.81 -39.14 30.20
C ALA A 905 -25.05 -37.81 29.45
N LEU A 906 -25.37 -37.86 28.15
CA LEU A 906 -25.98 -36.72 27.48
C LEU A 906 -27.44 -36.61 27.99
N PRO A 907 -27.95 -35.40 28.31
CA PRO A 907 -29.22 -35.20 29.02
C PRO A 907 -30.50 -35.67 28.30
N ASP A 908 -30.43 -36.07 27.03
CA ASP A 908 -31.59 -36.30 26.17
C ASP A 908 -31.71 -37.74 25.63
N GLY A 909 -30.77 -38.63 25.95
CA GLY A 909 -30.86 -40.05 25.56
C GLY A 909 -30.71 -40.30 24.05
N THR A 910 -30.14 -39.38 23.28
CA THR A 910 -29.94 -39.57 21.84
C THR A 910 -28.91 -40.66 21.52
N PHE A 911 -29.22 -41.45 20.49
CA PHE A 911 -28.32 -42.46 19.91
C PHE A 911 -27.22 -41.78 19.09
N VAL A 912 -25.98 -42.24 19.24
CA VAL A 912 -24.85 -41.83 18.38
C VAL A 912 -24.62 -42.93 17.34
N TRP A 913 -24.72 -42.59 16.06
CA TRP A 913 -24.42 -43.48 14.95
C TRP A 913 -22.93 -43.41 14.63
N LEU A 914 -22.23 -44.54 14.77
CA LEU A 914 -20.85 -44.71 14.33
C LEU A 914 -20.85 -45.60 13.09
N GLU A 915 -21.06 -45.01 11.92
CA GLU A 915 -20.95 -45.71 10.64
C GLU A 915 -19.64 -45.29 9.95
N ASN A 916 -18.81 -46.26 9.58
CA ASN A 916 -17.57 -46.08 8.80
C ASN A 916 -16.50 -45.15 9.43
N LYS A 917 -16.32 -45.23 10.75
CA LYS A 917 -15.25 -44.48 11.46
C LYS A 917 -14.01 -45.35 11.66
N HIS A 918 -12.84 -44.76 11.43
CA HIS A 918 -11.54 -45.38 11.71
C HIS A 918 -11.09 -45.01 13.12
N VAL A 919 -10.90 -46.03 13.96
CA VAL A 919 -10.50 -45.85 15.37
C VAL A 919 -9.31 -46.75 15.70
N ILE A 920 -8.51 -46.36 16.68
CA ILE A 920 -7.29 -47.07 17.09
C ILE A 920 -7.58 -47.84 18.39
N ALA A 921 -7.30 -49.14 18.40
CA ALA A 921 -7.47 -49.97 19.60
C ALA A 921 -6.41 -49.65 20.68
N GLY A 922 -6.87 -49.25 21.88
CA GLY A 922 -6.04 -49.06 23.08
C GLY A 922 -6.30 -50.11 24.17
N THR A 923 -5.33 -50.33 25.08
CA THR A 923 -5.43 -51.29 26.20
C THR A 923 -5.77 -50.60 27.52
N ASP A 924 -6.80 -51.09 28.22
CA ASP A 924 -7.08 -50.72 29.61
C ASP A 924 -6.34 -51.67 30.57
N PHE A 925 -5.52 -51.13 31.48
CA PHE A 925 -4.60 -51.92 32.32
C PHE A 925 -5.28 -52.71 33.44
N LEU A 926 -6.60 -52.54 33.65
CA LEU A 926 -7.28 -53.11 34.82
C LEU A 926 -8.25 -54.26 34.55
N SER A 927 -8.70 -54.52 33.30
CA SER A 927 -9.62 -55.64 33.08
C SER A 927 -9.79 -56.16 31.63
N GLY A 928 -8.74 -56.19 30.82
CA GLY A 928 -8.70 -57.03 29.60
C GLY A 928 -9.73 -56.75 28.47
N GLY A 929 -10.37 -55.58 28.46
CA GLY A 929 -11.22 -55.11 27.35
C GLY A 929 -10.51 -54.07 26.49
N ILE A 930 -11.02 -53.83 25.27
CA ILE A 930 -10.47 -52.82 24.34
C ILE A 930 -11.24 -51.53 24.55
N TYR A 931 -10.54 -50.42 24.72
CA TYR A 931 -11.16 -49.10 24.84
C TYR A 931 -11.09 -48.39 23.48
N ILE A 932 -12.23 -47.89 22.99
CA ILE A 932 -12.31 -47.11 21.76
C ILE A 932 -12.57 -45.67 22.17
N GLU A 933 -11.63 -44.79 21.84
CA GLU A 933 -11.71 -43.35 22.09
C GLU A 933 -11.80 -42.60 20.77
N GLU A 934 -12.48 -41.45 20.79
CA GLU A 934 -12.29 -40.47 19.72
C GLU A 934 -10.80 -40.08 19.66
N PRO A 935 -10.24 -39.71 18.49
CA PRO A 935 -8.81 -39.41 18.35
C PRO A 935 -8.27 -38.34 19.32
N ASP A 936 -9.15 -37.50 19.85
CA ASP A 936 -8.87 -36.43 20.82
C ASP A 936 -9.12 -36.83 22.29
N ARG A 937 -9.57 -38.06 22.53
CA ARG A 937 -9.87 -38.65 23.86
C ARG A 937 -10.94 -37.93 24.67
N SER A 938 -11.78 -37.13 24.01
CA SER A 938 -12.86 -36.36 24.64
C SER A 938 -14.02 -37.23 25.13
N ALA A 939 -14.20 -38.40 24.53
CA ALA A 939 -15.15 -39.44 24.92
C ALA A 939 -14.59 -40.82 24.54
N GLY A 940 -14.97 -41.86 25.30
CA GLY A 940 -14.60 -43.22 24.97
C GLY A 940 -15.63 -44.24 25.44
N ILE A 941 -15.66 -45.38 24.76
CA ILE A 941 -16.55 -46.50 25.05
C ILE A 941 -15.69 -47.75 25.20
N LYS A 942 -15.91 -48.47 26.29
CA LYS A 942 -15.28 -49.78 26.52
C LYS A 942 -16.00 -50.85 25.69
N VAL A 943 -15.28 -51.53 24.80
CA VAL A 943 -15.80 -52.64 24.01
C VAL A 943 -15.16 -53.94 24.50
N VAL A 944 -16.00 -54.92 24.80
CA VAL A 944 -15.54 -56.26 25.23
C VAL A 944 -15.69 -57.21 24.03
N PRO A 945 -14.61 -57.59 23.34
CA PRO A 945 -14.71 -58.55 22.24
C PRO A 945 -15.01 -59.96 22.79
N ALA A 946 -15.99 -60.65 22.19
CA ALA A 946 -16.42 -61.98 22.67
C ALA A 946 -15.48 -63.13 22.24
N SER A 947 -14.65 -62.95 21.19
CA SER A 947 -13.60 -63.92 20.84
C SER A 947 -12.64 -63.36 19.79
N GLY A 948 -11.35 -63.27 20.14
CA GLY A 948 -10.27 -62.85 19.24
C GLY A 948 -9.48 -61.66 19.78
N THR A 949 -8.15 -61.78 19.87
CA THR A 949 -7.22 -60.70 20.22
C THR A 949 -7.07 -59.75 19.03
N ILE A 950 -7.58 -58.52 19.15
CA ILE A 950 -7.22 -57.40 18.27
C ILE A 950 -5.95 -56.77 18.83
N ALA A 951 -4.92 -56.60 18.00
CA ALA A 951 -3.64 -56.07 18.45
C ALA A 951 -3.71 -54.54 18.67
N THR A 952 -3.02 -54.06 19.71
CA THR A 952 -2.94 -52.62 20.03
C THR A 952 -2.32 -51.84 18.86
N GLY A 953 -2.93 -50.71 18.49
CA GLY A 953 -2.45 -49.87 17.38
C GLY A 953 -2.98 -50.22 15.99
N HIS A 954 -3.82 -51.25 15.87
CA HIS A 954 -4.48 -51.60 14.60
C HIS A 954 -5.69 -50.71 14.31
N LEU A 955 -5.99 -50.54 13.02
CA LEU A 955 -7.17 -49.83 12.53
C LEU A 955 -8.35 -50.80 12.43
N VAL A 956 -9.44 -50.49 13.13
CA VAL A 956 -10.65 -51.32 13.13
C VAL A 956 -11.83 -50.56 12.51
N ASP A 957 -12.65 -51.29 11.75
CA ASP A 957 -13.96 -50.82 11.30
C ASP A 957 -15.03 -51.29 12.29
N VAL A 958 -15.89 -50.36 12.72
CA VAL A 958 -17.00 -50.64 13.63
C VAL A 958 -18.32 -50.25 12.98
N ALA A 959 -19.31 -51.12 13.03
CA ALA A 959 -20.65 -50.90 12.48
C ALA A 959 -21.73 -51.64 13.30
N GLY A 960 -22.44 -50.93 14.18
CA GLY A 960 -23.52 -51.52 14.98
C GLY A 960 -24.16 -50.55 15.98
N THR A 961 -25.23 -50.99 16.67
CA THR A 961 -25.99 -50.17 17.62
C THR A 961 -25.52 -50.42 19.06
N LEU A 962 -25.09 -49.37 19.77
CA LEU A 962 -24.78 -49.45 21.20
C LEU A 962 -26.05 -49.78 21.99
N THR A 963 -26.05 -50.90 22.72
CA THR A 963 -27.17 -51.26 23.61
C THR A 963 -26.68 -51.44 25.04
N GLY A 964 -27.46 -50.92 26.00
CA GLY A 964 -27.17 -51.02 27.43
C GLY A 964 -27.57 -49.77 28.22
N ALA A 965 -28.24 -49.96 29.36
CA ALA A 965 -28.53 -48.91 30.34
C ALA A 965 -27.52 -49.00 31.50
N GLY A 966 -26.63 -48.02 31.62
CA GLY A 966 -25.57 -47.97 32.63
C GLY A 966 -24.27 -47.36 32.10
N SER A 967 -23.24 -47.29 32.95
CA SER A 967 -21.92 -46.70 32.67
C SER A 967 -21.04 -47.49 31.69
N GLU A 968 -21.43 -48.70 31.30
CA GLU A 968 -20.78 -49.48 30.24
C GLU A 968 -21.77 -49.70 29.10
N ARG A 969 -21.43 -49.21 27.90
CA ARG A 969 -22.18 -49.44 26.65
C ARG A 969 -21.45 -50.50 25.83
N GLN A 970 -22.17 -51.46 25.25
CA GLN A 970 -21.58 -52.58 24.49
C GLN A 970 -22.02 -52.56 23.00
N ILE A 971 -21.13 -53.01 22.12
CA ILE A 971 -21.39 -53.31 20.69
C ILE A 971 -21.18 -54.82 20.49
N SER A 972 -21.97 -55.46 19.61
CA SER A 972 -21.87 -56.90 19.39
C SER A 972 -20.56 -57.27 18.69
N SER A 973 -20.02 -58.46 18.95
CA SER A 973 -18.76 -58.91 18.36
C SER A 973 -18.79 -59.12 16.84
N ALA A 974 -19.98 -59.14 16.22
CA ALA A 974 -20.13 -59.26 14.76
C ALA A 974 -19.90 -57.94 14.01
N ASP A 975 -19.87 -56.84 14.77
CA ASP A 975 -19.94 -55.46 14.29
C ASP A 975 -18.56 -54.77 14.29
N VAL A 976 -17.48 -55.51 14.62
CA VAL A 976 -16.10 -55.01 14.65
C VAL A 976 -15.22 -55.87 13.75
N ARG A 977 -14.49 -55.25 12.81
CA ARG A 977 -13.54 -55.93 11.92
C ARG A 977 -12.15 -55.27 12.02
N ASP A 978 -11.13 -56.04 12.36
CA ASP A 978 -9.73 -55.62 12.27
C ASP A 978 -9.29 -55.64 10.79
N ARG A 979 -8.74 -54.53 10.29
CA ARG A 979 -8.20 -54.47 8.92
C ARG A 979 -6.82 -55.13 8.78
N GLY A 980 -6.26 -55.66 9.88
CA GLY A 980 -4.91 -56.20 9.98
C GLY A 980 -4.76 -57.74 10.02
N GLN A 981 -5.74 -58.53 9.56
CA GLN A 981 -5.54 -59.95 9.20
C GLN A 981 -5.98 -60.26 7.77
#